data_AF-A0AAN8JI89-F1
#
_entry.id   AF-A0AAN8JI89-F1
#
_cell.length_a   1.000
_cell.length_b   1.000
_cell.length_c   1.000
_cell.angle_alpha   90.00
_cell.angle_beta   90.00
_cell.angle_gamma   90.00
#
_symmetry.space_group_name_H-M   'P 1'
#
loop_
_entity.id
_entity.type
_entity.pdbx_description
1 polymer ?
#
loop_
_entity_poly.entity_id
_entity_poly.type
_entity_poly.pdbx_seq_one_letter_code
_entity_poly.pdbx_strand_id
1 'polypeptide(L)'
;MGKPKLVSVKDRDYRLKLKEDPVRYAAYLQKARARYHKRKEKKEIKLVADMTEREHRKKKQYWRATQRQYRQNKKQIDGFITPPMSPDSEPAQSAETERKRRGRKKVKRDRSAVYRRLERVETELQNKTRLLNMYKKRLERANKRTKEQAPDTPRTKTAKLLAERSVSRNVKKTLIFHHCLTAEIRKKLRKNKDKSCRRILMNKMMDKYKMVRRIKQQFGIRKRNDKKTFWKSCMEAVAQNVKEFLERDDSSRVAAGKKMTITRNKIKKQKRFLTDTLKNLHLKFLAEQPIAKLSYSLFCRLRPFWILSPDITQRETCICQIHDNLKLKAHVLKSRNVLDTENVEDLISKICCSDKKECMYRTCPECKEKRLEFNVSEEESNILVKYQKWQQVSEERSKRNPDGSTKTYTAKFTAKVEDEMRIRHLIEEFNDGLERICRHVFNIRHQYSQIRSLKPNLGADKALIHMDFSENFSFQYHQDVQSVHFGSSHNQATLHTVMLYTSAGSTPICTISDSMRKDPAAIWCHLNPILMFIKETFPEIKSLHFLSDGPSTQYKNRTNFAMFSKKIYDMGFMEASWNFPETSHGKGAPDGIGAVIKRTADRLISEKTDIPNSRILFENLNTITPIKLFFINSDDIIDEQLYNNIVAVNKGYT
;
A
#
# COMPACT_ATOMS: atom_id res chain seq x y z
N MET A 1 47.61 -72.04 -49.32
CA MET A 1 48.54 -70.89 -49.44
C MET A 1 47.90 -69.65 -48.85
N GLY A 2 48.44 -69.11 -47.74
CA GLY A 2 47.89 -67.89 -47.13
C GLY A 2 48.27 -66.65 -47.94
N LYS A 3 47.29 -65.82 -48.33
CA LYS A 3 47.53 -64.54 -49.02
C LYS A 3 48.59 -63.74 -48.23
N PRO A 4 49.64 -63.22 -48.88
CA PRO A 4 50.71 -62.52 -48.16
C PRO A 4 50.11 -61.32 -47.40
N LYS A 5 50.21 -61.34 -46.05
CA LYS A 5 49.76 -60.23 -45.20
C LYS A 5 50.30 -58.92 -45.79
N LEU A 6 49.40 -57.98 -46.08
CA LEU A 6 49.72 -56.62 -46.52
C LEU A 6 50.86 -56.06 -45.67
N VAL A 7 51.85 -55.43 -46.30
CA VAL A 7 53.11 -55.00 -45.66
C VAL A 7 52.84 -54.17 -44.39
N SER A 8 51.81 -53.32 -44.43
CA SER A 8 51.34 -52.49 -43.31
C SER A 8 50.91 -53.27 -42.05
N VAL A 9 50.44 -54.51 -42.19
CA VAL A 9 50.02 -55.37 -41.07
C VAL A 9 51.23 -56.05 -40.43
N LYS A 10 52.17 -56.56 -41.23
CA LYS A 10 53.43 -57.15 -40.73
C LYS A 10 54.25 -56.13 -39.93
N ASP A 11 54.32 -54.90 -40.42
CA ASP A 11 55.01 -53.78 -39.78
C ASP A 11 54.39 -53.38 -38.42
N ARG A 12 53.07 -53.56 -38.27
CA ARG A 12 52.35 -53.29 -37.02
C ARG A 12 52.62 -54.37 -35.97
N ASP A 13 52.53 -55.64 -36.36
CA ASP A 13 52.81 -56.78 -35.48
C ASP A 13 54.26 -56.73 -34.95
N TYR A 14 55.23 -56.41 -35.83
CA TYR A 14 56.63 -56.22 -35.44
C TYR A 14 56.81 -55.10 -34.41
N ARG A 15 56.16 -53.94 -34.60
CA ARG A 15 56.25 -52.79 -33.66
C ARG A 15 55.54 -53.01 -32.33
N LEU A 16 54.62 -53.98 -32.25
CA LEU A 16 53.99 -54.39 -31.00
C LEU A 16 54.93 -55.31 -30.21
N LYS A 17 55.44 -56.37 -30.83
CA LYS A 17 56.46 -57.25 -30.22
C LYS A 17 57.72 -56.50 -29.79
N LEU A 18 58.15 -55.49 -30.57
CA LEU A 18 59.29 -54.65 -30.24
C LEU A 18 59.08 -53.79 -28.98
N LYS A 19 57.84 -53.60 -28.49
CA LYS A 19 57.56 -52.86 -27.25
C LYS A 19 57.52 -53.75 -26.00
N GLU A 20 57.43 -55.06 -26.18
CA GLU A 20 57.42 -56.04 -25.09
C GLU A 20 58.84 -56.21 -24.48
N ASP A 21 59.89 -55.95 -25.26
CA ASP A 21 61.29 -55.89 -24.83
C ASP A 21 61.74 -54.42 -24.65
N PRO A 22 61.92 -53.92 -23.40
CA PRO A 22 62.31 -52.54 -23.14
C PRO A 22 63.68 -52.15 -23.70
N VAL A 23 64.63 -53.10 -23.75
CA VAL A 23 66.03 -52.84 -24.14
C VAL A 23 66.13 -52.71 -25.66
N ARG A 24 65.53 -53.65 -26.42
CA ARG A 24 65.41 -53.51 -27.88
C ARG A 24 64.61 -52.27 -28.26
N TYR A 25 63.56 -51.94 -27.53
CA TYR A 25 62.78 -50.72 -27.79
C TYR A 25 63.61 -49.45 -27.61
N ALA A 26 64.42 -49.36 -26.55
CA ALA A 26 65.32 -48.24 -26.31
C ALA A 26 66.38 -48.08 -27.41
N ALA A 27 67.01 -49.19 -27.83
CA ALA A 27 67.98 -49.20 -28.93
C ALA A 27 67.35 -48.80 -30.28
N TYR A 28 66.11 -49.24 -30.55
CA TYR A 28 65.34 -48.81 -31.72
C TYR A 28 65.04 -47.31 -31.68
N LEU A 29 64.66 -46.76 -30.53
CA LEU A 29 64.41 -45.33 -30.35
C LEU A 29 65.69 -44.50 -30.50
N GLN A 30 66.85 -44.95 -30.02
CA GLN A 30 68.14 -44.31 -30.30
C GLN A 30 68.44 -44.28 -31.80
N LYS A 31 68.33 -45.41 -32.51
CA LYS A 31 68.51 -45.46 -33.98
C LYS A 31 67.49 -44.57 -34.72
N ALA A 32 66.26 -44.47 -34.23
CA ALA A 32 65.25 -43.56 -34.78
C ALA A 32 65.59 -42.08 -34.57
N ARG A 33 66.07 -41.69 -33.37
CA ARG A 33 66.56 -40.34 -33.07
C ARG A 33 67.76 -39.99 -33.95
N ALA A 34 68.77 -40.86 -34.04
CA ALA A 34 69.94 -40.64 -34.89
C ALA A 34 69.56 -40.42 -36.37
N ARG A 35 68.61 -41.20 -36.91
CA ARG A 35 68.04 -40.97 -38.26
C ARG A 35 67.33 -39.62 -38.38
N TYR A 36 66.56 -39.21 -37.37
CA TYR A 36 65.90 -37.90 -37.37
C TYR A 36 66.92 -36.75 -37.37
N HIS A 37 67.99 -36.84 -36.56
CA HIS A 37 69.06 -35.85 -36.54
C HIS A 37 69.79 -35.75 -37.89
N LYS A 38 70.22 -36.88 -38.49
CA LYS A 38 70.85 -36.87 -39.83
C LYS A 38 69.95 -36.25 -40.92
N ARG A 39 68.64 -36.52 -40.89
CA ARG A 39 67.67 -35.93 -41.85
C ARG A 39 67.37 -34.45 -41.60
N LYS A 40 67.52 -33.99 -40.35
CA LYS A 40 67.44 -32.57 -39.97
C LYS A 40 68.69 -31.81 -40.45
N GLU A 41 69.88 -32.39 -40.26
CA GLU A 41 71.16 -31.85 -40.75
C GLU A 41 71.18 -31.75 -42.28
N LYS A 42 70.72 -32.79 -42.99
CA LYS A 42 70.53 -32.79 -44.45
C LYS A 42 69.38 -31.91 -44.97
N LYS A 43 68.69 -31.14 -44.10
CA LYS A 43 67.54 -30.27 -44.42
C LYS A 43 66.33 -30.96 -45.10
N GLU A 44 66.28 -32.29 -45.14
CA GLU A 44 65.11 -33.05 -45.62
C GLU A 44 63.86 -32.84 -44.75
N ILE A 45 64.04 -32.42 -43.49
CA ILE A 45 62.97 -32.13 -42.54
C ILE A 45 63.03 -30.65 -42.15
N LYS A 46 62.24 -29.81 -42.82
CA LYS A 46 62.04 -28.39 -42.43
C LYS A 46 61.46 -28.28 -41.01
N LEU A 47 62.08 -27.47 -40.15
CA LEU A 47 61.49 -27.09 -38.85
C LEU A 47 60.41 -26.03 -39.05
N VAL A 48 59.55 -25.84 -38.06
CA VAL A 48 58.46 -24.84 -38.11
C VAL A 48 58.97 -23.41 -38.38
N ALA A 49 60.19 -23.08 -37.95
CA ALA A 49 60.83 -21.79 -38.22
C ALA A 49 61.28 -21.63 -39.69
N ASP A 50 61.61 -22.74 -40.37
CA ASP A 50 62.13 -22.78 -41.75
C ASP A 50 61.03 -23.06 -42.79
N MET A 51 59.77 -23.12 -42.34
CA MET A 51 58.61 -23.33 -43.18
C MET A 51 57.96 -22.00 -43.55
N THR A 52 57.69 -21.80 -44.84
CA THR A 52 56.89 -20.65 -45.29
C THR A 52 55.49 -20.67 -44.66
N GLU A 53 54.81 -19.52 -44.56
CA GLU A 53 53.45 -19.46 -43.99
C GLU A 53 52.48 -20.46 -44.65
N ARG A 54 52.56 -20.63 -45.98
CA ARG A 54 51.68 -21.53 -46.74
C ARG A 54 51.94 -23.00 -46.39
N GLU A 55 53.20 -23.40 -46.28
CA GLU A 55 53.58 -24.75 -45.83
C GLU A 55 53.19 -24.99 -44.36
N HIS A 56 53.42 -24.01 -43.48
CA HIS A 56 53.08 -24.09 -42.06
C HIS A 56 51.56 -24.17 -41.85
N ARG A 57 50.74 -23.47 -42.65
CA ARG A 57 49.28 -23.63 -42.67
C ARG A 57 48.87 -25.05 -43.08
N LYS A 58 49.45 -25.61 -44.17
CA LYS A 58 49.22 -27.03 -44.56
C LYS A 58 49.61 -28.01 -43.44
N LYS A 59 50.77 -27.82 -42.80
CA LYS A 59 51.26 -28.65 -41.68
C LYS A 59 50.30 -28.61 -40.48
N LYS A 60 49.81 -27.42 -40.11
CA LYS A 60 48.80 -27.23 -39.06
C LYS A 60 47.45 -27.86 -39.40
N GLN A 61 47.01 -27.81 -40.67
CA GLN A 61 45.79 -28.46 -41.11
C GLN A 61 45.91 -30.00 -41.00
N TYR A 62 47.03 -30.56 -41.43
CA TYR A 62 47.36 -31.98 -41.25
C TYR A 62 47.33 -32.38 -39.77
N TRP A 63 48.06 -31.68 -38.90
CA TRP A 63 48.06 -31.97 -37.45
C TRP A 63 46.67 -31.89 -36.81
N ARG A 64 45.82 -30.94 -37.22
CA ARG A 64 44.42 -30.85 -36.77
C ARG A 64 43.60 -32.06 -37.22
N ALA A 65 43.79 -32.55 -38.45
CA ALA A 65 43.11 -33.74 -38.95
C ALA A 65 43.53 -35.01 -38.21
N THR A 66 44.84 -35.25 -38.06
CA THR A 66 45.37 -36.41 -37.31
C THR A 66 44.88 -36.40 -35.86
N GLN A 67 44.87 -35.25 -35.19
CA GLN A 67 44.44 -35.15 -33.80
C GLN A 67 42.92 -35.25 -33.63
N ARG A 68 42.12 -34.95 -34.67
CA ARG A 68 40.68 -35.25 -34.69
C ARG A 68 40.45 -36.77 -34.78
N GLN A 69 41.13 -37.47 -35.68
CA GLN A 69 41.06 -38.93 -35.78
C GLN A 69 41.50 -39.63 -34.48
N TYR A 70 42.63 -39.23 -33.88
CA TYR A 70 43.09 -39.79 -32.60
C TYR A 70 42.03 -39.66 -31.48
N ARG A 71 41.36 -38.50 -31.39
CA ARG A 71 40.29 -38.27 -30.42
C ARG A 71 39.02 -39.09 -30.70
N GLN A 72 38.69 -39.33 -31.97
CA GLN A 72 37.56 -40.20 -32.34
C GLN A 72 37.85 -41.65 -31.94
N ASN A 73 39.03 -42.17 -32.29
CA ASN A 73 39.42 -43.54 -31.94
C ASN A 73 39.50 -43.74 -30.41
N LYS A 74 40.02 -42.76 -29.66
CA LYS A 74 40.02 -42.86 -28.18
C LYS A 74 38.60 -42.87 -27.60
N LYS A 75 37.68 -42.05 -28.12
CA LYS A 75 36.27 -42.04 -27.68
C LYS A 75 35.52 -43.36 -27.94
N GLN A 76 35.94 -44.15 -28.94
CA GLN A 76 35.38 -45.49 -29.17
C GLN A 76 35.93 -46.56 -28.20
N ILE A 77 37.09 -46.32 -27.58
CA ILE A 77 37.71 -47.26 -26.62
C ILE A 77 37.22 -46.99 -25.19
N ASP A 78 37.13 -45.73 -24.78
CA ASP A 78 36.72 -45.33 -23.42
C ASP A 78 35.21 -45.58 -23.13
N GLY A 79 34.45 -46.15 -24.07
CA GLY A 79 32.98 -46.33 -23.98
C GLY A 79 32.49 -47.72 -23.60
N PHE A 80 33.36 -48.69 -23.29
CA PHE A 80 32.99 -50.12 -23.23
C PHE A 80 33.28 -50.85 -21.90
N ILE A 81 33.76 -50.18 -20.83
CA ILE A 81 34.16 -50.87 -19.59
C ILE A 81 33.76 -50.09 -18.33
N THR A 82 32.70 -50.51 -17.62
CA THR A 82 32.54 -50.31 -16.17
C THR A 82 31.55 -51.32 -15.56
N PRO A 83 32.02 -52.24 -14.70
CA PRO A 83 31.20 -52.83 -13.62
C PRO A 83 31.79 -52.55 -12.20
N PRO A 84 31.02 -52.80 -11.10
CA PRO A 84 31.27 -52.23 -9.76
C PRO A 84 32.12 -53.07 -8.78
N MET A 85 32.32 -52.53 -7.56
CA MET A 85 33.27 -52.96 -6.50
C MET A 85 32.74 -54.00 -5.48
N SER A 86 33.66 -54.69 -4.79
CA SER A 86 33.55 -55.25 -3.42
C SER A 86 34.94 -55.39 -2.73
N PRO A 87 35.05 -55.59 -1.39
CA PRO A 87 36.27 -55.28 -0.60
C PRO A 87 36.96 -56.48 0.11
N ASP A 88 38.19 -56.25 0.62
CA ASP A 88 39.05 -57.23 1.35
C ASP A 88 39.46 -56.79 2.78
N SER A 89 39.96 -57.73 3.59
CA SER A 89 40.32 -57.57 5.03
C SER A 89 41.76 -58.07 5.36
N GLU A 90 42.43 -57.49 6.37
CA GLU A 90 43.74 -57.93 6.93
C GLU A 90 43.62 -58.45 8.39
N PRO A 91 44.55 -59.30 8.87
CA PRO A 91 45.41 -58.95 10.03
C PRO A 91 46.81 -59.63 10.04
N ALA A 92 47.66 -59.60 11.08
CA ALA A 92 48.30 -58.49 11.83
C ALA A 92 49.29 -59.06 12.90
N GLN A 93 50.49 -58.48 13.15
CA GLN A 93 51.36 -58.86 14.31
C GLN A 93 52.36 -57.76 14.78
N SER A 94 52.97 -57.97 15.96
CA SER A 94 53.48 -57.01 16.99
C SER A 94 54.91 -56.43 16.79
N ALA A 95 55.51 -55.59 17.67
CA ALA A 95 55.04 -54.39 18.41
C ALA A 95 56.25 -53.61 19.03
N GLU A 96 57.34 -54.29 19.41
CA GLU A 96 58.49 -53.70 20.14
C GLU A 96 59.52 -53.06 19.20
N THR A 97 59.92 -53.78 18.14
CA THR A 97 60.76 -53.27 17.03
C THR A 97 60.13 -52.06 16.35
N GLU A 98 58.81 -51.90 16.48
CA GLU A 98 58.09 -50.77 15.96
C GLU A 98 58.40 -49.44 16.66
N ARG A 99 58.71 -49.34 17.97
CA ARG A 99 58.93 -47.98 18.55
C ARG A 99 60.16 -47.28 17.97
N LYS A 100 61.31 -47.95 17.88
CA LYS A 100 62.52 -47.39 17.24
C LYS A 100 62.39 -47.27 15.71
N ARG A 101 61.70 -48.21 15.02
CA ARG A 101 61.36 -48.06 13.58
C ARG A 101 60.35 -46.95 13.31
N ARG A 102 59.33 -46.74 14.16
CA ARG A 102 58.32 -45.67 14.06
C ARG A 102 58.96 -44.32 14.33
N GLY A 103 59.89 -44.19 15.28
CA GLY A 103 60.69 -42.98 15.47
C GLY A 103 61.48 -42.60 14.21
N ARG A 104 62.32 -43.51 13.68
CA ARG A 104 63.07 -43.25 12.43
C ARG A 104 62.17 -43.12 11.20
N LYS A 105 61.07 -43.87 11.08
CA LYS A 105 60.05 -43.71 10.00
C LYS A 105 59.31 -42.39 10.12
N LYS A 106 59.00 -41.90 11.33
CA LYS A 106 58.35 -40.60 11.58
C LYS A 106 59.29 -39.48 11.17
N VAL A 107 60.53 -39.44 11.68
CA VAL A 107 61.55 -38.46 11.25
C VAL A 107 61.78 -38.51 9.73
N LYS A 108 61.85 -39.70 9.10
CA LYS A 108 62.01 -39.82 7.64
C LYS A 108 60.75 -39.42 6.86
N ARG A 109 59.54 -39.69 7.38
CA ARG A 109 58.26 -39.21 6.82
C ARG A 109 58.15 -37.70 6.93
N ASP A 110 58.38 -37.14 8.10
CA ASP A 110 58.32 -35.70 8.40
C ASP A 110 59.35 -34.95 7.55
N ARG A 111 60.60 -35.42 7.48
CA ARG A 111 61.62 -34.86 6.59
C ARG A 111 61.23 -34.99 5.11
N SER A 112 60.63 -36.10 4.67
CA SER A 112 60.07 -36.23 3.30
C SER A 112 58.86 -35.33 3.05
N ALA A 113 58.08 -35.00 4.09
CA ALA A 113 56.90 -34.15 4.02
C ALA A 113 57.31 -32.68 3.98
N VAL A 114 58.36 -32.31 4.71
CA VAL A 114 59.05 -31.02 4.61
C VAL A 114 59.67 -30.85 3.23
N TYR A 115 60.43 -31.81 2.70
CA TYR A 115 60.95 -31.73 1.32
C TYR A 115 59.83 -31.63 0.27
N ARG A 116 58.77 -32.45 0.36
CA ARG A 116 57.58 -32.35 -0.52
C ARG A 116 56.70 -31.11 -0.28
N ARG A 117 56.91 -30.38 0.81
CA ARG A 117 56.29 -29.07 1.08
C ARG A 117 57.17 -27.96 0.53
N LEU A 118 58.49 -28.04 0.68
CA LEU A 118 59.48 -27.17 0.03
C LEU A 118 59.33 -27.21 -1.49
N GLU A 119 59.37 -28.40 -2.11
CA GLU A 119 59.20 -28.57 -3.56
C GLU A 119 57.85 -28.01 -4.08
N ARG A 120 56.77 -28.18 -3.31
CA ARG A 120 55.46 -27.56 -3.61
C ARG A 120 55.48 -26.04 -3.45
N VAL A 121 56.12 -25.52 -2.41
CA VAL A 121 56.24 -24.07 -2.18
C VAL A 121 57.15 -23.43 -3.23
N GLU A 122 58.23 -24.10 -3.66
CA GLU A 122 59.11 -23.67 -4.73
C GLU A 122 58.40 -23.67 -6.08
N THR A 123 57.65 -24.73 -6.42
CA THR A 123 56.84 -24.75 -7.65
C THR A 123 55.68 -23.76 -7.61
N GLU A 124 55.03 -23.54 -6.46
CA GLU A 124 54.07 -22.44 -6.28
C GLU A 124 54.73 -21.06 -6.41
N LEU A 125 55.92 -20.86 -5.85
CA LEU A 125 56.67 -19.60 -5.93
C LEU A 125 57.10 -19.33 -7.37
N GLN A 126 57.61 -20.33 -8.09
CA GLN A 126 57.91 -20.23 -9.52
C GLN A 126 56.65 -19.92 -10.34
N ASN A 127 55.53 -20.60 -10.08
CA ASN A 127 54.27 -20.34 -10.76
C ASN A 127 53.72 -18.94 -10.46
N LYS A 128 53.73 -18.49 -9.19
CA LYS A 128 53.35 -17.12 -8.79
C LYS A 128 54.28 -16.08 -9.37
N THR A 129 55.59 -16.34 -9.45
CA THR A 129 56.57 -15.45 -10.09
C THR A 129 56.34 -15.36 -11.60
N ARG A 130 56.02 -16.48 -12.26
CA ARG A 130 55.65 -16.53 -13.68
C ARG A 130 54.33 -15.80 -13.95
N LEU A 131 53.33 -15.96 -13.09
CA LEU A 131 52.08 -15.18 -13.11
C LEU A 131 52.34 -13.69 -12.89
N LEU A 132 53.16 -13.32 -11.90
CA LEU A 132 53.57 -11.93 -11.65
C LEU A 132 54.27 -11.33 -12.86
N ASN A 133 55.20 -12.03 -13.50
CA ASN A 133 55.88 -11.55 -14.70
C ASN A 133 54.94 -11.47 -15.92
N MET A 134 53.98 -12.39 -16.05
CA MET A 134 52.92 -12.30 -17.04
C MET A 134 52.02 -11.08 -16.80
N TYR A 135 51.59 -10.84 -15.56
CA TYR A 135 50.75 -9.70 -15.19
C TYR A 135 51.52 -8.37 -15.28
N LYS A 136 52.79 -8.30 -14.87
CA LYS A 136 53.68 -7.15 -15.11
C LYS A 136 53.78 -6.85 -16.60
N LYS A 137 54.10 -7.82 -17.46
CA LYS A 137 54.15 -7.61 -18.93
C LYS A 137 52.78 -7.35 -19.57
N ARG A 138 51.66 -7.71 -18.91
CA ARG A 138 50.29 -7.38 -19.37
C ARG A 138 49.91 -5.95 -18.94
N LEU A 139 50.25 -5.56 -17.72
CA LEU A 139 50.11 -4.20 -17.18
C LEU A 139 50.98 -3.21 -17.97
N GLU A 140 52.23 -3.56 -18.27
CA GLU A 140 53.14 -2.74 -19.08
C GLU A 140 52.60 -2.54 -20.51
N ARG A 141 52.07 -3.59 -21.14
CA ARG A 141 51.40 -3.50 -22.45
C ARG A 141 50.09 -2.70 -22.39
N ALA A 142 49.33 -2.80 -21.30
CA ALA A 142 48.16 -1.96 -21.07
C ALA A 142 48.59 -0.49 -20.91
N ASN A 143 49.60 -0.21 -20.09
CA ASN A 143 50.14 1.13 -19.82
C ASN A 143 50.79 1.77 -21.06
N LYS A 144 51.42 0.99 -21.96
CA LYS A 144 51.86 1.49 -23.28
C LYS A 144 50.66 1.94 -24.13
N ARG A 145 49.62 1.11 -24.23
CA ARG A 145 48.35 1.49 -24.89
C ARG A 145 47.67 2.69 -24.22
N THR A 146 47.81 2.88 -22.91
CA THR A 146 47.26 4.06 -22.21
C THR A 146 48.13 5.31 -22.38
N LYS A 147 49.44 5.18 -22.56
CA LYS A 147 50.33 6.32 -22.90
C LYS A 147 50.08 6.83 -24.32
N GLU A 148 49.82 5.93 -25.28
CA GLU A 148 49.34 6.28 -26.63
C GLU A 148 47.91 6.88 -26.61
N GLN A 149 47.17 6.69 -25.51
CA GLN A 149 45.84 7.26 -25.25
C GLN A 149 45.84 8.30 -24.12
N ALA A 150 46.94 9.06 -23.96
CA ALA A 150 46.93 10.21 -23.06
C ALA A 150 45.79 11.16 -23.44
N PRO A 151 44.97 11.64 -22.47
CA PRO A 151 43.80 12.45 -22.78
C PRO A 151 44.22 13.76 -23.44
N ASP A 152 43.70 14.03 -24.64
CA ASP A 152 44.16 15.17 -25.45
C ASP A 152 44.11 16.48 -24.65
N THR A 153 45.30 17.06 -24.48
CA THR A 153 45.50 18.39 -23.90
C THR A 153 44.79 19.44 -24.75
N PRO A 154 44.43 20.62 -24.21
CA PRO A 154 43.86 21.70 -25.00
C PRO A 154 44.68 22.07 -26.23
N ARG A 155 46.03 21.97 -26.16
CA ARG A 155 46.93 22.16 -27.30
C ARG A 155 46.83 21.05 -28.34
N THR A 156 46.84 19.77 -27.94
CA THR A 156 46.72 18.65 -28.90
C THR A 156 45.33 18.54 -29.51
N LYS A 157 44.25 18.87 -28.77
CA LYS A 157 42.89 19.05 -29.33
C LYS A 157 42.86 20.12 -30.42
N THR A 158 43.45 21.29 -30.14
CA THR A 158 43.51 22.39 -31.10
C THR A 158 44.31 21.97 -32.35
N ALA A 159 45.46 21.30 -32.17
CA ALA A 159 46.26 20.81 -33.28
C ALA A 159 45.51 19.77 -34.14
N LYS A 160 44.86 18.78 -33.52
CA LYS A 160 44.03 17.78 -34.21
C LYS A 160 42.83 18.39 -34.93
N LEU A 161 42.18 19.40 -34.35
CA LEU A 161 41.03 20.09 -34.96
C LEU A 161 41.44 20.97 -36.15
N LEU A 162 42.69 21.46 -36.16
CA LEU A 162 43.24 22.26 -37.24
C LEU A 162 43.91 21.44 -38.36
N ALA A 163 44.23 20.16 -38.13
CA ALA A 163 44.71 19.16 -39.10
C ALA A 163 45.36 19.77 -40.37
N GLU A 164 46.64 20.12 -40.24
CA GLU A 164 47.52 20.64 -41.31
C GLU A 164 47.18 22.03 -41.89
N ARG A 165 46.08 22.68 -41.46
CA ARG A 165 45.74 24.04 -41.88
C ARG A 165 46.56 25.09 -41.12
N SER A 166 47.20 26.00 -41.85
CA SER A 166 47.80 27.21 -41.26
C SER A 166 46.70 28.20 -40.86
N VAL A 167 46.81 28.77 -39.66
CA VAL A 167 45.88 29.78 -39.13
C VAL A 167 46.65 30.75 -38.24
N SER A 168 46.14 31.98 -38.13
CA SER A 168 46.80 33.03 -37.35
C SER A 168 46.98 32.64 -35.87
N ARG A 169 48.03 33.18 -35.25
CA ARG A 169 48.39 32.91 -33.85
C ARG A 169 47.24 33.20 -32.88
N ASN A 170 46.42 34.20 -33.19
CA ASN A 170 45.26 34.58 -32.39
C ASN A 170 44.12 33.55 -32.48
N VAL A 171 43.80 33.01 -33.67
CA VAL A 171 42.80 31.93 -33.82
C VAL A 171 43.25 30.69 -33.04
N LYS A 172 44.53 30.31 -33.14
CA LYS A 172 45.10 29.18 -32.38
C LYS A 172 45.04 29.40 -30.87
N LYS A 173 45.34 30.62 -30.37
CA LYS A 173 45.16 30.98 -28.95
C LYS A 173 43.70 30.89 -28.50
N THR A 174 42.74 31.40 -29.29
CA THR A 174 41.31 31.38 -28.96
C THR A 174 40.74 29.96 -28.87
N LEU A 175 41.15 29.06 -29.78
CA LEU A 175 40.75 27.64 -29.72
C LEU A 175 41.35 26.92 -28.50
N ILE A 176 42.61 27.20 -28.14
CA ILE A 176 43.23 26.69 -26.90
C ILE A 176 42.46 27.20 -25.68
N PHE A 177 42.14 28.50 -25.62
CA PHE A 177 41.34 29.09 -24.53
C PHE A 177 39.98 28.41 -24.40
N HIS A 178 39.26 28.21 -25.50
CA HIS A 178 38.00 27.45 -25.53
C HIS A 178 38.18 26.03 -24.96
N HIS A 179 39.20 25.29 -25.40
CA HIS A 179 39.44 23.93 -24.92
C HIS A 179 39.89 23.85 -23.45
N CYS A 180 40.60 24.86 -22.93
CA CYS A 180 40.89 24.99 -21.49
C CYS A 180 39.62 25.26 -20.68
N LEU A 181 38.85 26.29 -21.06
CA LEU A 181 37.64 26.72 -20.35
C LEU A 181 36.57 25.61 -20.34
N THR A 182 36.34 24.95 -21.48
CA THR A 182 35.39 23.81 -21.56
C THR A 182 35.82 22.62 -20.70
N ALA A 183 37.12 22.32 -20.61
CA ALA A 183 37.62 21.25 -19.74
C ALA A 183 37.37 21.54 -18.25
N GLU A 184 37.68 22.74 -17.77
CA GLU A 184 37.53 23.08 -16.34
C GLU A 184 36.05 23.24 -15.95
N ILE A 185 35.21 23.84 -16.80
CA ILE A 185 33.75 23.88 -16.59
C ILE A 185 33.16 22.46 -16.54
N ARG A 186 33.59 21.55 -17.44
CA ARG A 186 33.13 20.15 -17.45
C ARG A 186 33.57 19.38 -16.20
N LYS A 187 34.74 19.71 -15.64
CA LYS A 187 35.26 19.15 -14.38
C LYS A 187 34.46 19.66 -13.18
N LYS A 188 34.17 20.96 -13.10
CA LYS A 188 33.31 21.55 -12.05
C LYS A 188 31.88 20.99 -12.09
N LEU A 189 31.25 20.92 -13.27
CA LEU A 189 29.91 20.33 -13.48
C LEU A 189 29.81 18.83 -13.10
N ARG A 190 30.93 18.09 -13.14
CA ARG A 190 30.98 16.68 -12.70
C ARG A 190 31.08 16.54 -11.19
N LYS A 191 31.76 17.46 -10.50
CA LYS A 191 31.91 17.44 -9.04
C LYS A 191 30.68 18.01 -8.34
N ASN A 192 30.19 19.17 -8.76
CA ASN A 192 29.00 19.81 -8.19
C ASN A 192 27.86 19.87 -9.20
N LYS A 193 26.66 19.42 -8.79
CA LYS A 193 25.39 19.54 -9.57
C LYS A 193 24.86 20.99 -9.57
N ASP A 194 25.74 21.96 -9.74
CA ASP A 194 25.46 23.37 -9.52
C ASP A 194 24.48 23.94 -10.56
N LYS A 195 23.38 24.50 -10.07
CA LYS A 195 22.31 25.10 -10.88
C LYS A 195 22.80 26.37 -11.59
N SER A 196 23.76 27.09 -11.02
CA SER A 196 24.24 28.38 -11.52
C SER A 196 25.04 28.23 -12.82
N CYS A 197 26.01 27.33 -12.86
CA CYS A 197 26.77 27.00 -14.08
C CYS A 197 25.87 26.61 -15.26
N ARG A 198 24.74 25.92 -14.99
CA ARG A 198 23.78 25.51 -16.01
C ARG A 198 22.98 26.66 -16.61
N ARG A 199 22.63 27.69 -15.80
CA ARG A 199 21.96 28.92 -16.28
C ARG A 199 22.89 29.73 -17.18
N ILE A 200 24.16 29.89 -16.78
CA ILE A 200 25.18 30.63 -17.55
C ILE A 200 25.39 30.00 -18.94
N LEU A 201 25.50 28.67 -19.01
CA LEU A 201 25.70 27.93 -20.27
C LEU A 201 24.46 27.86 -21.17
N MET A 202 23.24 27.96 -20.62
CA MET A 202 21.97 27.85 -21.36
C MET A 202 21.22 29.19 -21.35
N ASN A 203 21.87 30.22 -21.89
CA ASN A 203 21.35 31.59 -21.95
C ASN A 203 20.76 31.94 -23.34
N LYS A 204 20.08 33.10 -23.44
CA LYS A 204 19.44 33.59 -24.68
C LYS A 204 20.41 33.75 -25.85
N MET A 205 21.67 34.11 -25.62
CA MET A 205 22.69 34.26 -26.68
C MET A 205 23.07 32.90 -27.28
N MET A 206 23.21 31.86 -26.45
CA MET A 206 23.52 30.51 -26.92
C MET A 206 22.35 29.85 -27.68
N ASP A 207 21.10 30.21 -27.34
CA ASP A 207 19.91 29.89 -28.16
C ASP A 207 19.93 30.69 -29.49
N LYS A 208 20.17 32.01 -29.48
CA LYS A 208 20.23 32.88 -30.69
C LYS A 208 21.20 32.37 -31.75
N TYR A 209 22.42 31.99 -31.36
CA TYR A 209 23.45 31.46 -32.28
C TYR A 209 23.39 29.94 -32.47
N LYS A 210 22.27 29.28 -32.09
CA LYS A 210 22.01 27.83 -32.27
C LYS A 210 23.08 26.89 -31.64
N MET A 211 23.87 27.38 -30.68
CA MET A 211 25.01 26.65 -30.09
C MET A 211 24.61 25.59 -29.05
N VAL A 212 23.34 25.56 -28.62
CA VAL A 212 22.81 24.62 -27.62
C VAL A 212 23.09 23.14 -27.94
N ARG A 213 23.10 22.74 -29.22
CA ARG A 213 23.44 21.35 -29.61
C ARG A 213 24.90 21.01 -29.28
N ARG A 214 25.83 21.94 -29.54
CA ARG A 214 27.25 21.79 -29.16
C ARG A 214 27.43 21.77 -27.64
N ILE A 215 26.70 22.61 -26.89
CA ILE A 215 26.73 22.60 -25.40
C ILE A 215 26.23 21.26 -24.85
N LYS A 216 25.14 20.72 -25.39
CA LYS A 216 24.62 19.38 -25.04
C LYS A 216 25.68 18.29 -25.25
N GLN A 217 26.39 18.32 -26.38
CA GLN A 217 27.45 17.34 -26.70
C GLN A 217 28.72 17.52 -25.83
N GLN A 218 29.15 18.77 -25.60
CA GLN A 218 30.35 19.11 -24.82
C GLN A 218 30.18 18.84 -23.31
N PHE A 219 29.00 19.11 -22.75
CA PHE A 219 28.77 19.12 -21.29
C PHE A 219 27.70 18.14 -20.79
N GLY A 220 26.92 17.48 -21.67
CA GLY A 220 25.89 16.50 -21.27
C GLY A 220 24.59 17.10 -20.70
N ILE A 221 24.41 18.41 -20.77
CA ILE A 221 23.30 19.15 -20.12
C ILE A 221 22.02 19.05 -20.95
N ARG A 222 20.98 18.35 -20.46
CA ARG A 222 19.61 18.39 -21.06
C ARG A 222 18.90 19.73 -20.77
N LYS A 223 17.99 20.20 -21.63
CA LYS A 223 17.07 21.33 -21.29
C LYS A 223 16.01 20.79 -20.33
N ARG A 224 15.75 21.47 -19.21
CA ARG A 224 14.73 21.05 -18.23
C ARG A 224 13.39 21.66 -18.67
N ASN A 225 12.31 20.87 -18.64
CA ASN A 225 11.01 21.31 -19.13
C ASN A 225 10.17 21.80 -17.94
N ASP A 226 10.61 22.91 -17.34
CA ASP A 226 10.17 23.33 -15.99
C ASP A 226 8.65 23.61 -15.92
N LYS A 227 8.02 24.02 -17.03
CA LYS A 227 6.55 24.11 -17.18
C LYS A 227 5.83 22.81 -16.80
N LYS A 228 6.35 21.63 -17.20
CA LYS A 228 5.68 20.33 -16.96
C LYS A 228 5.70 19.93 -15.48
N THR A 229 6.72 20.33 -14.73
CA THR A 229 6.81 20.14 -13.27
C THR A 229 5.87 21.09 -12.50
N PHE A 230 5.76 22.36 -12.92
CA PHE A 230 4.85 23.32 -12.30
C PHE A 230 3.38 22.88 -12.44
N TRP A 231 2.95 22.56 -13.67
CA TRP A 231 1.59 22.05 -13.91
C TRP A 231 1.27 20.76 -13.15
N LYS A 232 2.25 19.85 -12.97
CA LYS A 232 2.05 18.63 -12.18
C LYS A 232 1.78 18.95 -10.71
N SER A 233 2.59 19.83 -10.11
CA SER A 233 2.42 20.23 -8.70
C SER A 233 1.12 21.00 -8.45
N CYS A 234 0.74 21.90 -9.36
CA CYS A 234 -0.53 22.62 -9.27
C CYS A 234 -1.73 21.66 -9.41
N MET A 235 -1.68 20.70 -10.35
CA MET A 235 -2.71 19.67 -10.49
C MET A 235 -2.77 18.72 -9.29
N GLU A 236 -1.64 18.40 -8.64
CA GLU A 236 -1.62 17.59 -7.42
C GLU A 236 -2.29 18.31 -6.25
N ALA A 237 -2.07 19.63 -6.09
CA ALA A 237 -2.78 20.43 -5.09
C ALA A 237 -4.29 20.49 -5.36
N VAL A 238 -4.71 20.79 -6.61
CA VAL A 238 -6.14 20.81 -6.99
C VAL A 238 -6.80 19.44 -6.81
N ALA A 239 -6.09 18.35 -7.14
CA ALA A 239 -6.59 16.98 -6.92
C ALA A 239 -6.78 16.68 -5.43
N GLN A 240 -5.86 17.13 -4.57
CA GLN A 240 -5.97 16.96 -3.13
C GLN A 240 -7.14 17.78 -2.56
N ASN A 241 -7.34 19.04 -2.99
CA ASN A 241 -8.50 19.84 -2.57
C ASN A 241 -9.85 19.21 -2.98
N VAL A 242 -9.96 18.65 -4.21
CA VAL A 242 -11.17 17.95 -4.66
C VAL A 242 -11.40 16.66 -3.86
N LYS A 243 -10.34 15.92 -3.54
CA LYS A 243 -10.41 14.75 -2.67
C LYS A 243 -10.86 15.13 -1.25
N GLU A 244 -10.24 16.13 -0.63
CA GLU A 244 -10.60 16.63 0.70
C GLU A 244 -12.01 17.21 0.77
N PHE A 245 -12.53 17.77 -0.33
CA PHE A 245 -13.93 18.16 -0.45
C PHE A 245 -14.84 16.92 -0.44
N LEU A 246 -14.61 15.97 -1.35
CA LEU A 246 -15.49 14.81 -1.52
C LEU A 246 -15.40 13.80 -0.37
N GLU A 247 -14.28 13.73 0.38
CA GLU A 247 -14.11 12.86 1.55
C GLU A 247 -14.81 13.36 2.82
N ARG A 248 -15.47 14.53 2.78
CA ARG A 248 -16.30 15.04 3.89
C ARG A 248 -17.61 14.27 4.01
N ASP A 249 -18.13 14.21 5.23
CA ASP A 249 -19.36 13.48 5.56
C ASP A 249 -20.64 14.17 5.03
N ASP A 250 -20.56 15.48 4.72
CA ASP A 250 -21.61 16.26 4.03
C ASP A 250 -21.70 15.93 2.52
N SER A 251 -20.60 15.51 1.91
CA SER A 251 -20.41 15.37 0.46
C SER A 251 -20.39 13.90 0.01
N SER A 252 -19.96 13.00 0.89
CA SER A 252 -20.15 11.55 0.73
C SER A 252 -20.23 10.85 2.08
N ARG A 253 -20.99 9.75 2.19
CA ARG A 253 -21.10 8.94 3.40
C ARG A 253 -20.25 7.67 3.29
N VAL A 254 -19.60 7.25 4.37
CA VAL A 254 -18.88 5.97 4.41
C VAL A 254 -19.90 4.82 4.34
N ALA A 255 -19.62 3.82 3.51
CA ALA A 255 -20.43 2.60 3.46
C ALA A 255 -20.24 1.78 4.75
N ALA A 256 -21.32 1.42 5.45
CA ALA A 256 -21.23 0.63 6.68
C ALA A 256 -20.93 -0.86 6.44
N GLY A 257 -21.33 -1.41 5.30
CA GLY A 257 -21.26 -2.87 5.05
C GLY A 257 -19.84 -3.43 4.94
N LYS A 258 -19.57 -4.55 5.62
CA LYS A 258 -18.27 -5.26 5.61
C LYS A 258 -17.74 -5.52 4.19
N LYS A 259 -18.61 -5.93 3.26
CA LYS A 259 -18.24 -6.25 1.86
C LYS A 259 -18.13 -5.03 0.93
N MET A 260 -18.49 -3.82 1.39
CA MET A 260 -18.55 -2.60 0.57
C MET A 260 -17.18 -1.92 0.40
N THR A 261 -16.23 -2.66 -0.19
CA THR A 261 -14.86 -2.20 -0.45
C THR A 261 -14.60 -2.06 -1.95
N ILE A 262 -13.59 -1.29 -2.33
CA ILE A 262 -13.08 -1.23 -3.70
C ILE A 262 -11.56 -1.15 -3.69
N THR A 263 -10.94 -1.92 -4.58
CA THR A 263 -9.48 -1.98 -4.74
C THR A 263 -9.10 -1.47 -6.12
N ARG A 264 -8.21 -0.49 -6.20
CA ARG A 264 -7.63 -0.01 -7.46
C ARG A 264 -6.16 0.31 -7.23
N ASN A 265 -5.30 -0.02 -8.19
CA ASN A 265 -3.85 0.20 -8.11
C ASN A 265 -3.21 -0.38 -6.82
N LYS A 266 -3.65 -1.58 -6.38
CA LYS A 266 -3.27 -2.25 -5.12
C LYS A 266 -3.65 -1.50 -3.81
N ILE A 267 -4.39 -0.40 -3.89
CA ILE A 267 -4.92 0.32 -2.73
C ILE A 267 -6.37 -0.12 -2.52
N LYS A 268 -6.66 -0.75 -1.37
CA LYS A 268 -8.02 -1.12 -0.94
C LYS A 268 -8.59 -0.02 -0.04
N LYS A 269 -9.80 0.45 -0.33
CA LYS A 269 -10.53 1.47 0.44
C LYS A 269 -11.96 1.03 0.72
N GLN A 270 -12.56 1.56 1.78
CA GLN A 270 -14.01 1.48 1.97
C GLN A 270 -14.69 2.35 0.93
N LYS A 271 -15.81 1.87 0.36
CA LYS A 271 -16.64 2.71 -0.52
C LYS A 271 -17.18 3.91 0.28
N ARG A 272 -17.20 5.09 -0.32
CA ARG A 272 -18.04 6.21 0.11
C ARG A 272 -19.07 6.48 -0.98
N PHE A 273 -20.30 6.81 -0.61
CA PHE A 273 -21.36 7.16 -1.54
C PHE A 273 -21.65 8.64 -1.48
N LEU A 274 -21.71 9.29 -2.65
CA LEU A 274 -22.05 10.70 -2.74
C LEU A 274 -23.44 10.95 -2.13
N THR A 275 -23.57 12.03 -1.35
CA THR A 275 -24.84 12.45 -0.71
C THR A 275 -25.80 13.14 -1.67
N ASP A 276 -25.27 13.62 -2.80
CA ASP A 276 -25.92 14.49 -3.76
C ASP A 276 -25.28 14.27 -5.15
N THR A 277 -25.87 14.80 -6.22
CA THR A 277 -25.34 14.67 -7.58
C THR A 277 -23.97 15.35 -7.70
N LEU A 278 -23.08 14.81 -8.54
CA LEU A 278 -21.78 15.44 -8.81
C LEU A 278 -21.90 16.87 -9.35
N LYS A 279 -23.02 17.21 -10.01
CA LYS A 279 -23.29 18.55 -10.53
C LYS A 279 -23.54 19.53 -9.38
N ASN A 280 -24.40 19.16 -8.43
CA ASN A 280 -24.68 19.96 -7.24
C ASN A 280 -23.46 20.08 -6.32
N LEU A 281 -22.72 18.99 -6.13
CA LEU A 281 -21.45 19.00 -5.38
C LEU A 281 -20.36 19.84 -6.05
N HIS A 282 -20.32 19.92 -7.38
CA HIS A 282 -19.42 20.82 -8.11
C HIS A 282 -19.79 22.30 -7.92
N LEU A 283 -21.09 22.63 -7.94
CA LEU A 283 -21.57 23.99 -7.61
C LEU A 283 -21.20 24.38 -6.17
N LYS A 284 -21.44 23.48 -5.19
CA LYS A 284 -21.02 23.65 -3.79
C LYS A 284 -19.50 23.84 -3.66
N PHE A 285 -18.70 23.06 -4.38
CA PHE A 285 -17.24 23.23 -4.42
C PHE A 285 -16.79 24.60 -4.96
N LEU A 286 -17.42 25.08 -6.05
CA LEU A 286 -17.12 26.40 -6.63
C LEU A 286 -17.53 27.55 -5.69
N ALA A 287 -18.64 27.41 -4.97
CA ALA A 287 -19.07 28.39 -3.97
C ALA A 287 -18.09 28.46 -2.78
N GLU A 288 -17.57 27.33 -2.31
CA GLU A 288 -16.54 27.28 -1.25
C GLU A 288 -15.14 27.74 -1.71
N GLN A 289 -14.82 27.65 -3.00
CA GLN A 289 -13.48 27.93 -3.53
C GLN A 289 -13.53 28.81 -4.80
N PRO A 290 -13.90 30.10 -4.70
CA PRO A 290 -14.05 30.98 -5.87
C PRO A 290 -12.77 31.16 -6.70
N ILE A 291 -11.61 30.98 -6.08
CA ILE A 291 -10.29 31.07 -6.72
C ILE A 291 -10.04 29.88 -7.67
N ALA A 292 -10.63 28.72 -7.38
CA ALA A 292 -10.47 27.50 -8.16
C ALA A 292 -11.48 27.43 -9.31
N LYS A 293 -11.16 28.06 -10.45
CA LYS A 293 -11.92 27.92 -11.71
C LYS A 293 -11.79 26.50 -12.30
N LEU A 294 -12.41 25.53 -11.64
CA LEU A 294 -12.35 24.11 -11.96
C LEU A 294 -13.56 23.73 -12.83
N SER A 295 -13.33 23.15 -14.01
CA SER A 295 -14.42 22.65 -14.85
C SER A 295 -15.07 21.39 -14.24
N TYR A 296 -16.38 21.23 -14.45
CA TYR A 296 -17.12 20.03 -14.05
C TYR A 296 -16.45 18.73 -14.54
N SER A 297 -16.03 18.72 -15.80
CA SER A 297 -15.35 17.57 -16.43
C SER A 297 -14.00 17.22 -15.80
N LEU A 298 -13.30 18.19 -15.18
CA LEU A 298 -12.07 17.95 -14.45
C LEU A 298 -12.36 17.54 -13.01
N PHE A 299 -13.34 18.15 -12.34
CA PHE A 299 -13.84 17.73 -11.03
C PHE A 299 -14.23 16.24 -11.00
N CYS A 300 -15.07 15.80 -11.95
CA CYS A 300 -15.47 14.39 -12.07
C CYS A 300 -14.29 13.43 -12.33
N ARG A 301 -13.21 13.91 -12.98
CA ARG A 301 -12.01 13.12 -13.27
C ARG A 301 -11.03 13.06 -12.09
N LEU A 302 -11.04 14.09 -11.24
CA LEU A 302 -10.25 14.17 -10.00
C LEU A 302 -10.93 13.44 -8.83
N ARG A 303 -12.21 13.06 -8.95
CA ARG A 303 -12.93 12.22 -7.98
C ARG A 303 -12.12 10.96 -7.61
N PRO A 304 -11.82 10.74 -6.31
CA PRO A 304 -11.16 9.52 -5.85
C PRO A 304 -11.97 8.26 -6.19
N PHE A 305 -11.29 7.18 -6.59
CA PHE A 305 -11.96 5.97 -7.11
C PHE A 305 -12.85 5.24 -6.08
N TRP A 306 -12.68 5.52 -4.79
CA TRP A 306 -13.50 4.95 -3.71
C TRP A 306 -14.76 5.75 -3.40
N ILE A 307 -14.93 6.92 -4.01
CA ILE A 307 -16.14 7.75 -3.90
C ILE A 307 -17.00 7.49 -5.12
N LEU A 308 -18.11 6.80 -4.90
CA LEU A 308 -19.00 6.26 -5.92
C LEU A 308 -20.34 6.99 -5.90
N SER A 309 -21.02 6.99 -7.04
CA SER A 309 -22.46 7.27 -7.05
C SER A 309 -23.20 6.07 -6.44
N PRO A 310 -24.35 6.27 -5.77
CA PRO A 310 -25.25 5.17 -5.42
C PRO A 310 -25.64 4.36 -6.67
N ASP A 311 -25.97 3.08 -6.47
CA ASP A 311 -26.40 2.15 -7.52
C ASP A 311 -27.63 1.39 -7.04
N ILE A 312 -28.52 0.99 -7.95
CA ILE A 312 -29.82 0.38 -7.65
C ILE A 312 -29.66 -0.95 -6.88
N THR A 313 -28.55 -1.68 -7.11
CA THR A 313 -28.20 -2.90 -6.36
C THR A 313 -27.85 -2.64 -4.89
N GLN A 314 -27.60 -1.38 -4.52
CA GLN A 314 -27.14 -0.93 -3.21
C GLN A 314 -28.26 -0.14 -2.54
N ARG A 315 -29.26 -0.87 -2.01
CA ARG A 315 -30.41 -0.31 -1.28
C ARG A 315 -29.98 0.80 -0.33
N GLU A 316 -30.60 1.97 -0.45
CA GLU A 316 -30.35 3.10 0.44
C GLU A 316 -30.74 2.73 1.87
N THR A 317 -29.74 2.60 2.75
CA THR A 317 -29.90 2.12 4.12
C THR A 317 -29.63 3.22 5.13
N CYS A 318 -30.54 3.36 6.09
CA CYS A 318 -30.61 4.48 7.04
C CYS A 318 -30.84 5.83 6.33
N ILE A 319 -31.91 5.93 5.54
CA ILE A 319 -32.45 7.21 5.08
C ILE A 319 -33.05 7.95 6.29
N CYS A 320 -33.03 9.28 6.28
CA CYS A 320 -33.73 10.08 7.28
C CYS A 320 -35.25 10.05 7.02
N GLN A 321 -36.02 9.59 8.01
CA GLN A 321 -37.48 9.48 7.95
C GLN A 321 -38.17 10.82 7.61
N ILE A 322 -37.66 11.94 8.11
CA ILE A 322 -38.21 13.28 7.86
C ILE A 322 -38.10 13.64 6.36
N HIS A 323 -36.92 13.40 5.78
CA HIS A 323 -36.68 13.63 4.35
C HIS A 323 -37.50 12.68 3.47
N ASP A 324 -37.53 11.39 3.80
CA ASP A 324 -38.22 10.40 2.95
C ASP A 324 -39.74 10.57 3.00
N ASN A 325 -40.33 10.79 4.17
CA ASN A 325 -41.77 11.06 4.29
C ASN A 325 -42.18 12.31 3.52
N LEU A 326 -41.38 13.39 3.53
CA LEU A 326 -41.69 14.57 2.73
C LEU A 326 -41.58 14.30 1.23
N LYS A 327 -40.55 13.55 0.78
CA LYS A 327 -40.41 13.15 -0.62
C LYS A 327 -41.56 12.26 -1.10
N LEU A 328 -42.01 11.30 -0.29
CA LEU A 328 -43.14 10.43 -0.62
C LEU A 328 -44.44 11.22 -0.81
N LYS A 329 -44.66 12.27 0.00
CA LYS A 329 -45.77 13.21 -0.20
C LYS A 329 -45.60 14.09 -1.45
N ALA A 330 -44.40 14.66 -1.65
CA ALA A 330 -44.09 15.47 -2.83
C ALA A 330 -44.32 14.69 -4.14
N HIS A 331 -43.97 13.40 -4.16
CA HIS A 331 -44.17 12.51 -5.31
C HIS A 331 -45.66 12.33 -5.65
N VAL A 332 -46.52 12.15 -4.64
CA VAL A 332 -47.98 12.04 -4.85
C VAL A 332 -48.58 13.37 -5.31
N LEU A 333 -48.15 14.51 -4.75
CA LEU A 333 -48.62 15.82 -5.20
C LEU A 333 -48.19 16.11 -6.65
N LYS A 334 -46.94 15.81 -7.02
CA LYS A 334 -46.46 15.99 -8.39
C LYS A 334 -47.12 15.02 -9.39
N SER A 335 -47.40 13.78 -9.02
CA SER A 335 -48.10 12.84 -9.91
C SER A 335 -49.53 13.26 -10.25
N ARG A 336 -50.09 14.20 -9.48
CA ARG A 336 -51.37 14.88 -9.72
C ARG A 336 -51.22 16.29 -10.30
N ASN A 337 -50.03 16.68 -10.76
CA ASN A 337 -49.69 18.02 -11.25
C ASN A 337 -49.94 19.18 -10.25
N VAL A 338 -50.10 18.88 -8.96
CA VAL A 338 -50.30 19.88 -7.89
C VAL A 338 -48.99 20.60 -7.51
N LEU A 339 -47.84 20.01 -7.85
CA LEU A 339 -46.51 20.48 -7.42
C LEU A 339 -45.48 20.35 -8.56
N ASP A 340 -44.83 21.45 -8.93
CA ASP A 340 -43.84 21.49 -10.02
C ASP A 340 -42.65 20.52 -9.82
N THR A 341 -42.13 20.45 -8.58
CA THR A 341 -40.79 19.93 -8.28
C THR A 341 -40.74 19.10 -6.99
N GLU A 342 -40.35 17.82 -7.08
CA GLU A 342 -40.07 16.96 -5.91
C GLU A 342 -38.79 17.36 -5.15
N ASN A 343 -37.99 18.29 -5.67
CA ASN A 343 -36.70 18.63 -5.09
C ASN A 343 -36.87 19.48 -3.81
N VAL A 344 -36.58 18.85 -2.66
CA VAL A 344 -36.73 19.46 -1.33
C VAL A 344 -35.93 20.76 -1.20
N GLU A 345 -34.71 20.83 -1.73
CA GLU A 345 -33.90 22.05 -1.74
C GLU A 345 -34.60 23.23 -2.47
N ASP A 346 -35.21 22.96 -3.62
CA ASP A 346 -35.90 23.99 -4.40
C ASP A 346 -37.18 24.46 -3.67
N LEU A 347 -37.91 23.52 -3.06
CA LEU A 347 -39.09 23.81 -2.25
C LEU A 347 -38.75 24.65 -1.00
N ILE A 348 -37.65 24.35 -0.31
CA ILE A 348 -37.14 25.18 0.79
C ILE A 348 -36.82 26.61 0.30
N SER A 349 -36.18 26.74 -0.87
CA SER A 349 -35.85 28.05 -1.44
C SER A 349 -37.07 28.90 -1.80
N LYS A 350 -38.21 28.27 -2.14
CA LYS A 350 -39.48 28.99 -2.36
C LYS A 350 -40.01 29.62 -1.06
N ILE A 351 -39.85 28.97 0.10
CA ILE A 351 -40.44 29.41 1.37
C ILE A 351 -39.50 30.18 2.33
N CYS A 352 -38.17 30.14 2.12
CA CYS A 352 -37.18 30.83 2.96
C CYS A 352 -36.42 31.90 2.17
N CYS A 353 -36.31 33.13 2.70
CA CYS A 353 -35.55 34.21 2.06
C CYS A 353 -34.03 33.97 2.04
N SER A 354 -33.48 33.19 2.98
CA SER A 354 -32.05 32.88 3.06
C SER A 354 -31.76 31.62 3.87
N ASP A 355 -30.54 31.07 3.76
CA ASP A 355 -30.02 29.98 4.59
C ASP A 355 -29.71 30.39 6.06
N LYS A 356 -30.08 31.61 6.49
CA LYS A 356 -29.87 32.05 7.88
C LYS A 356 -30.79 31.31 8.86
N LYS A 357 -30.33 31.20 10.11
CA LYS A 357 -31.07 30.53 11.21
C LYS A 357 -32.51 31.02 11.32
N GLU A 358 -32.73 32.34 11.31
CA GLU A 358 -34.06 32.96 11.45
C GLU A 358 -35.05 32.53 10.38
N CYS A 359 -34.63 32.50 9.11
CA CYS A 359 -35.45 32.03 7.99
C CYS A 359 -35.79 30.54 8.16
N MET A 360 -34.76 29.71 8.35
CA MET A 360 -34.89 28.26 8.41
C MET A 360 -35.61 27.76 9.68
N TYR A 361 -35.60 28.55 10.77
CA TYR A 361 -36.37 28.27 12.00
C TYR A 361 -37.81 28.78 11.94
N ARG A 362 -38.19 29.52 10.89
CA ARG A 362 -39.48 30.21 10.69
C ARG A 362 -39.74 31.40 11.64
N THR A 363 -38.68 32.07 12.09
CA THR A 363 -38.76 33.26 12.96
C THR A 363 -38.42 34.57 12.22
N CYS A 364 -38.08 34.51 10.93
CA CYS A 364 -37.82 35.70 10.11
C CYS A 364 -39.13 36.47 9.81
N PRO A 365 -39.20 37.78 10.07
CA PRO A 365 -40.41 38.58 9.82
C PRO A 365 -40.91 38.51 8.37
N GLU A 366 -40.01 38.43 7.39
CA GLU A 366 -40.33 38.44 5.95
C GLU A 366 -40.93 37.13 5.44
N CYS A 367 -40.57 35.98 6.05
CA CYS A 367 -40.94 34.66 5.50
C CYS A 367 -41.62 33.71 6.49
N LYS A 368 -41.84 34.10 7.75
CA LYS A 368 -42.51 33.27 8.78
C LYS A 368 -43.83 32.66 8.30
N GLU A 369 -44.65 33.44 7.60
CA GLU A 369 -46.00 33.07 7.12
C GLU A 369 -45.99 32.57 5.66
N LYS A 370 -44.85 32.62 4.96
CA LYS A 370 -44.76 32.24 3.55
C LYS A 370 -44.89 30.72 3.38
N ARG A 371 -46.05 30.25 2.95
CA ARG A 371 -46.34 28.83 2.64
C ARG A 371 -46.29 28.59 1.13
N LEU A 372 -46.33 27.33 0.69
CA LEU A 372 -46.56 27.04 -0.72
C LEU A 372 -48.06 27.15 -1.00
N GLU A 373 -48.39 27.97 -2.00
CA GLU A 373 -49.73 28.04 -2.59
C GLU A 373 -49.88 26.92 -3.62
N PHE A 374 -51.05 26.29 -3.63
CA PHE A 374 -51.38 25.15 -4.47
C PHE A 374 -52.67 25.48 -5.22
N ASN A 375 -52.60 25.54 -6.55
CA ASN A 375 -53.77 25.84 -7.38
C ASN A 375 -54.46 24.50 -7.74
N VAL A 376 -55.47 24.12 -6.96
CA VAL A 376 -56.18 22.83 -7.02
C VAL A 376 -57.67 23.11 -7.03
N SER A 377 -58.43 22.45 -7.92
CA SER A 377 -59.87 22.66 -7.95
C SER A 377 -60.57 22.13 -6.68
N GLU A 378 -61.76 22.63 -6.37
CA GLU A 378 -62.50 22.16 -5.18
C GLU A 378 -62.86 20.66 -5.28
N GLU A 379 -63.14 20.19 -6.50
CA GLU A 379 -63.33 18.77 -6.82
C GLU A 379 -62.06 17.96 -6.57
N GLU A 380 -60.91 18.40 -7.09
CA GLU A 380 -59.62 17.73 -6.89
C GLU A 380 -59.21 17.71 -5.41
N SER A 381 -59.46 18.80 -4.67
CA SER A 381 -59.09 18.94 -3.25
C SER A 381 -59.71 17.87 -2.35
N ASN A 382 -60.86 17.32 -2.76
CA ASN A 382 -61.62 16.32 -2.04
C ASN A 382 -61.29 14.87 -2.44
N ILE A 383 -60.51 14.66 -3.51
CA ILE A 383 -60.11 13.32 -3.95
C ILE A 383 -59.30 12.62 -2.84
N LEU A 384 -59.68 11.39 -2.52
CA LEU A 384 -58.88 10.50 -1.67
C LEU A 384 -57.63 10.03 -2.43
N VAL A 385 -56.47 10.19 -1.81
CA VAL A 385 -55.18 9.77 -2.33
C VAL A 385 -54.49 8.82 -1.35
N LYS A 386 -54.04 7.68 -1.90
CA LYS A 386 -53.18 6.73 -1.21
C LYS A 386 -51.73 7.18 -1.34
N TYR A 387 -51.02 7.21 -0.22
CA TYR A 387 -49.61 7.54 -0.17
C TYR A 387 -48.89 6.63 0.83
N GLN A 388 -47.56 6.56 0.72
CA GLN A 388 -46.75 5.77 1.64
C GLN A 388 -46.01 6.68 2.61
N LYS A 389 -45.90 6.26 3.88
CA LYS A 389 -45.05 6.91 4.89
C LYS A 389 -44.35 5.89 5.76
N TRP A 390 -43.18 6.25 6.27
CA TRP A 390 -42.54 5.54 7.38
C TRP A 390 -43.15 5.99 8.70
N GLN A 391 -43.60 5.03 9.51
CA GLN A 391 -44.20 5.27 10.82
C GLN A 391 -43.75 4.18 11.82
N GLN A 392 -43.73 4.51 13.11
CA GLN A 392 -43.59 3.50 14.16
C GLN A 392 -44.91 2.73 14.31
N VAL A 393 -44.85 1.43 14.05
CA VAL A 393 -45.93 0.47 14.26
C VAL A 393 -45.65 -0.28 15.55
N SER A 394 -46.70 -0.58 16.31
CA SER A 394 -46.65 -1.43 17.49
C SER A 394 -47.37 -2.74 17.19
N GLU A 395 -46.72 -3.87 17.45
CA GLU A 395 -47.27 -5.21 17.25
C GLU A 395 -47.11 -6.00 18.55
N GLU A 396 -48.16 -6.71 18.97
CA GLU A 396 -48.04 -7.62 20.12
C GLU A 396 -47.35 -8.91 19.69
N ARG A 397 -46.29 -9.28 20.39
CA ARG A 397 -45.55 -10.52 20.15
C ARG A 397 -45.53 -11.34 21.42
N SER A 398 -45.67 -12.65 21.27
CA SER A 398 -45.51 -13.61 22.35
C SER A 398 -44.10 -14.20 22.31
N LYS A 399 -43.47 -14.34 23.49
CA LYS A 399 -42.26 -15.15 23.68
C LYS A 399 -42.55 -16.22 24.72
N ARG A 400 -42.25 -17.47 24.39
CA ARG A 400 -42.27 -18.57 25.34
C ARG A 400 -41.00 -18.50 26.20
N ASN A 401 -41.17 -18.46 27.51
CA ASN A 401 -40.08 -18.48 28.48
C ASN A 401 -39.57 -19.94 28.66
N PRO A 402 -38.37 -20.14 29.24
CA PRO A 402 -37.85 -21.48 29.54
C PRO A 402 -38.72 -22.28 30.52
N ASP A 403 -39.49 -21.59 31.36
CA ASP A 403 -40.47 -22.16 32.30
C ASP A 403 -41.79 -22.62 31.63
N GLY A 404 -41.92 -22.47 30.31
CA GLY A 404 -43.11 -22.83 29.54
C GLY A 404 -44.20 -21.75 29.48
N SER A 405 -44.14 -20.71 30.31
CA SER A 405 -45.06 -19.57 30.29
C SER A 405 -44.90 -18.73 29.03
N THR A 406 -45.97 -18.04 28.62
CA THR A 406 -45.96 -17.17 27.44
C THR A 406 -46.05 -15.72 27.88
N LYS A 407 -44.97 -14.95 27.67
CA LYS A 407 -44.93 -13.52 27.93
C LYS A 407 -45.26 -12.75 26.66
N THR A 408 -46.37 -12.03 26.66
CA THR A 408 -46.66 -11.02 25.64
C THR A 408 -45.83 -9.76 25.87
N TYR A 409 -45.39 -9.14 24.79
CA TYR A 409 -44.69 -7.85 24.81
C TYR A 409 -44.99 -7.07 23.53
N THR A 410 -45.14 -5.75 23.66
CA THR A 410 -45.36 -4.86 22.51
C THR A 410 -44.02 -4.57 21.82
N ALA A 411 -43.83 -5.10 20.62
CA ALA A 411 -42.69 -4.78 19.77
C ALA A 411 -42.99 -3.50 18.98
N LYS A 412 -42.17 -2.46 19.17
CA LYS A 412 -42.22 -1.24 18.35
C LYS A 412 -41.17 -1.30 17.26
N PHE A 413 -41.57 -1.17 16.00
CA PHE A 413 -40.66 -1.12 14.85
C PHE A 413 -41.10 -0.07 13.84
N THR A 414 -40.17 0.40 13.01
CA THR A 414 -40.50 1.36 11.94
C THR A 414 -40.81 0.62 10.66
N ALA A 415 -42.00 0.83 10.10
CA ALA A 415 -42.46 0.21 8.87
C ALA A 415 -42.86 1.27 7.85
N LYS A 416 -42.80 0.93 6.57
CA LYS A 416 -43.43 1.72 5.51
C LYS A 416 -44.88 1.27 5.40
N VAL A 417 -45.82 2.14 5.75
CA VAL A 417 -47.26 1.89 5.72
C VAL A 417 -47.88 2.65 4.54
N GLU A 418 -48.94 2.08 3.98
CA GLU A 418 -49.87 2.79 3.11
C GLU A 418 -50.92 3.49 3.98
N ASP A 419 -51.25 4.73 3.63
CA ASP A 419 -52.21 5.57 4.32
C ASP A 419 -53.04 6.34 3.28
N GLU A 420 -54.24 6.76 3.64
CA GLU A 420 -55.14 7.49 2.75
C GLU A 420 -55.68 8.77 3.38
N MET A 421 -55.69 9.85 2.59
CA MET A 421 -56.24 11.14 3.01
C MET A 421 -56.70 11.94 1.79
N ARG A 422 -57.49 12.99 2.01
CA ARG A 422 -57.89 13.92 0.94
C ARG A 422 -56.71 14.81 0.54
N ILE A 423 -56.64 15.23 -0.73
CA ILE A 423 -55.57 16.10 -1.24
C ILE A 423 -55.39 17.37 -0.39
N ARG A 424 -56.48 18.02 0.07
CA ARG A 424 -56.40 19.18 0.96
C ARG A 424 -55.59 18.92 2.24
N HIS A 425 -55.79 17.78 2.89
CA HIS A 425 -55.09 17.42 4.13
C HIS A 425 -53.64 16.97 3.86
N LEU A 426 -53.40 16.35 2.69
CA LEU A 426 -52.05 16.05 2.23
C LEU A 426 -51.23 17.33 2.01
N ILE A 427 -51.84 18.39 1.46
CA ILE A 427 -51.24 19.72 1.28
C ILE A 427 -50.93 20.39 2.63
N GLU A 428 -51.88 20.36 3.58
CA GLU A 428 -51.69 20.88 4.94
C GLU A 428 -50.50 20.19 5.63
N GLU A 429 -50.51 18.85 5.72
CA GLU A 429 -49.39 18.13 6.34
C GLU A 429 -48.06 18.23 5.55
N PHE A 430 -48.11 18.58 4.26
CA PHE A 430 -46.92 18.82 3.45
C PHE A 430 -46.29 20.19 3.72
N ASN A 431 -47.10 21.24 3.84
CA ASN A 431 -46.65 22.57 4.28
C ASN A 431 -46.06 22.52 5.70
N ASP A 432 -46.73 21.85 6.64
CA ASP A 432 -46.20 21.65 8.00
C ASP A 432 -44.92 20.78 8.00
N GLY A 433 -44.83 19.82 7.08
CA GLY A 433 -43.63 19.04 6.83
C GLY A 433 -42.46 19.88 6.29
N LEU A 434 -42.73 20.87 5.44
CA LEU A 434 -41.73 21.81 4.92
C LEU A 434 -41.19 22.75 5.99
N GLU A 435 -42.04 23.26 6.89
CA GLU A 435 -41.58 24.06 8.03
C GLU A 435 -40.63 23.27 8.94
N ARG A 436 -40.96 21.99 9.21
CA ARG A 436 -40.10 21.07 9.98
C ARG A 436 -38.78 20.77 9.25
N ILE A 437 -38.81 20.57 7.94
CA ILE A 437 -37.60 20.21 7.18
C ILE A 437 -36.63 21.38 7.04
N CYS A 438 -37.10 22.63 7.00
CA CYS A 438 -36.23 23.81 6.99
C CYS A 438 -35.28 23.83 8.21
N ARG A 439 -35.85 23.67 9.41
CA ARG A 439 -35.08 23.61 10.66
C ARG A 439 -34.10 22.43 10.67
N HIS A 440 -34.58 21.26 10.25
CA HIS A 440 -33.81 20.03 10.17
C HIS A 440 -32.59 20.17 9.22
N VAL A 441 -32.80 20.69 7.99
CA VAL A 441 -31.75 20.94 7.00
C VAL A 441 -30.75 21.99 7.48
N PHE A 442 -31.21 23.06 8.14
CA PHE A 442 -30.30 24.04 8.74
C PHE A 442 -29.45 23.41 9.84
N ASN A 443 -30.03 22.63 10.76
CA ASN A 443 -29.30 21.98 11.84
C ASN A 443 -28.18 21.08 11.29
N ILE A 444 -28.47 20.26 10.28
CA ILE A 444 -27.48 19.41 9.60
C ILE A 444 -26.33 20.24 9.03
N ARG A 445 -26.65 21.25 8.20
CA ARG A 445 -25.65 22.12 7.56
C ARG A 445 -24.80 22.87 8.59
N HIS A 446 -25.44 23.41 9.62
CA HIS A 446 -24.78 24.15 10.70
C HIS A 446 -23.87 23.23 11.53
N GLN A 447 -24.37 22.09 12.01
CA GLN A 447 -23.59 21.16 12.83
C GLN A 447 -22.38 20.59 12.08
N TYR A 448 -22.52 20.18 10.81
CA TYR A 448 -21.36 19.74 10.02
C TYR A 448 -20.34 20.86 9.84
N SER A 449 -20.78 22.11 9.66
CA SER A 449 -19.89 23.28 9.59
C SER A 449 -19.15 23.55 10.90
N GLN A 450 -19.84 23.46 12.05
CA GLN A 450 -19.24 23.60 13.38
C GLN A 450 -18.23 22.47 13.66
N ILE A 451 -18.59 21.21 13.39
CA ILE A 451 -17.68 20.06 13.56
C ILE A 451 -16.45 20.19 12.65
N ARG A 452 -16.64 20.68 11.41
CA ARG A 452 -15.56 20.92 10.44
C ARG A 452 -14.61 22.04 10.86
N SER A 453 -15.11 23.08 11.52
CA SER A 453 -14.28 24.17 12.05
C SER A 453 -13.63 23.81 13.40
N LEU A 454 -14.26 22.96 14.21
CA LEU A 454 -13.73 22.52 15.49
C LEU A 454 -12.54 21.55 15.34
N LYS A 455 -12.63 20.53 14.47
CA LYS A 455 -11.56 19.52 14.27
C LYS A 455 -10.15 20.08 14.02
N PRO A 456 -9.92 21.08 13.13
CA PRO A 456 -8.58 21.61 12.87
C PRO A 456 -8.14 22.69 13.85
N ASN A 457 -9.06 23.33 14.59
CA ASN A 457 -8.79 24.42 15.52
C ASN A 457 -8.85 23.96 16.98
N LEU A 458 -8.61 22.67 17.21
CA LEU A 458 -8.71 22.06 18.53
C LEU A 458 -7.49 22.47 19.38
N GLY A 459 -7.73 23.10 20.53
CA GLY A 459 -6.68 23.45 21.49
C GLY A 459 -5.95 22.21 22.01
N ALA A 460 -4.69 22.38 22.43
CA ALA A 460 -3.93 21.29 23.04
C ALA A 460 -4.56 20.79 24.35
N ASP A 461 -5.29 21.66 25.04
CA ASP A 461 -6.05 21.39 26.26
C ASP A 461 -7.39 20.67 26.02
N LYS A 462 -7.74 20.32 24.77
CA LYS A 462 -9.08 19.81 24.41
C LYS A 462 -9.01 18.48 23.64
N ALA A 463 -10.09 17.72 23.73
CA ALA A 463 -10.35 16.54 22.88
C ALA A 463 -11.76 16.58 22.30
N LEU A 464 -11.93 16.07 21.06
CA LEU A 464 -13.23 15.66 20.53
C LEU A 464 -13.28 14.13 20.47
N ILE A 465 -14.22 13.53 21.19
CA ILE A 465 -14.47 12.10 21.26
C ILE A 465 -15.73 11.80 20.44
N HIS A 466 -15.56 11.42 19.17
CA HIS A 466 -16.66 11.01 18.30
C HIS A 466 -16.86 9.50 18.43
N MET A 467 -18.03 9.05 18.91
CA MET A 467 -18.28 7.66 19.29
C MET A 467 -19.60 7.12 18.75
N ASP A 468 -19.63 5.81 18.49
CA ASP A 468 -20.86 5.07 18.20
C ASP A 468 -20.74 3.58 18.56
N PHE A 469 -21.87 2.92 18.79
CA PHE A 469 -21.95 1.47 18.84
C PHE A 469 -22.11 0.91 17.42
N SER A 470 -21.05 0.31 16.88
CA SER A 470 -21.19 -0.54 15.71
C SER A 470 -22.23 -1.64 15.99
N GLU A 471 -22.96 -2.06 14.95
CA GLU A 471 -23.66 -3.34 14.92
C GLU A 471 -22.73 -4.44 15.48
N ASN A 472 -23.28 -5.39 16.23
CA ASN A 472 -22.51 -6.43 16.90
C ASN A 472 -21.75 -7.31 15.89
N PHE A 473 -20.68 -7.97 16.33
CA PHE A 473 -19.97 -8.96 15.53
C PHE A 473 -20.37 -10.37 15.97
N SER A 474 -21.14 -11.10 15.14
CA SER A 474 -21.35 -12.53 15.36
C SER A 474 -20.03 -13.29 15.24
N PHE A 475 -19.75 -14.16 16.21
CA PHE A 475 -18.63 -15.10 16.17
C PHE A 475 -18.82 -16.14 15.06
N GLN A 476 -17.70 -16.59 14.49
CA GLN A 476 -17.66 -17.51 13.35
C GLN A 476 -16.38 -18.35 13.43
N TYR A 477 -16.47 -19.61 13.04
CA TYR A 477 -15.32 -20.49 12.88
C TYR A 477 -14.87 -20.49 11.40
N HIS A 478 -13.65 -20.94 11.14
CA HIS A 478 -13.15 -21.18 9.79
C HIS A 478 -14.00 -22.24 9.07
N GLN A 479 -14.48 -23.23 9.82
CA GLN A 479 -15.39 -24.29 9.36
C GLN A 479 -16.48 -24.52 10.40
N ASP A 480 -17.67 -23.99 10.15
CA ASP A 480 -18.86 -24.25 10.97
C ASP A 480 -19.48 -25.61 10.58
N VAL A 481 -19.82 -26.43 11.58
CA VAL A 481 -20.76 -27.54 11.38
C VAL A 481 -22.19 -27.02 11.19
N GLN A 482 -23.03 -27.76 10.47
CA GLN A 482 -24.38 -27.31 10.10
C GLN A 482 -25.24 -26.89 11.33
N SER A 483 -25.09 -27.58 12.47
CA SER A 483 -25.78 -27.26 13.72
C SER A 483 -25.37 -25.91 14.33
N VAL A 484 -24.13 -25.48 14.15
CA VAL A 484 -23.66 -24.14 14.56
C VAL A 484 -24.21 -23.08 13.62
N HIS A 485 -24.19 -23.35 12.30
CA HIS A 485 -24.68 -22.39 11.30
C HIS A 485 -26.16 -22.03 11.47
N PHE A 486 -27.01 -23.02 11.78
CA PHE A 486 -28.46 -22.85 12.01
C PHE A 486 -28.86 -22.67 13.49
N GLY A 487 -27.90 -22.64 14.42
CA GLY A 487 -28.16 -22.45 15.84
C GLY A 487 -28.75 -21.07 16.15
N SER A 488 -29.83 -21.01 16.94
CA SER A 488 -30.55 -19.77 17.27
C SER A 488 -29.81 -18.84 18.26
N SER A 489 -28.56 -19.14 18.61
CA SER A 489 -27.73 -18.42 19.57
C SER A 489 -26.31 -18.22 19.05
N HIS A 490 -26.17 -17.50 17.94
CA HIS A 490 -24.89 -16.94 17.53
C HIS A 490 -24.44 -15.93 18.58
N ASN A 491 -23.52 -16.32 19.47
CA ASN A 491 -22.87 -15.40 20.38
C ASN A 491 -22.22 -14.26 19.58
N GLN A 492 -22.25 -13.04 20.13
CA GLN A 492 -21.75 -11.85 19.46
C GLN A 492 -20.84 -11.05 20.38
N ALA A 493 -19.98 -10.20 19.82
CA ALA A 493 -19.30 -9.14 20.54
C ALA A 493 -19.98 -7.78 20.29
N THR A 494 -20.14 -6.98 21.34
CA THR A 494 -20.44 -5.55 21.24
C THR A 494 -19.16 -4.82 20.87
N LEU A 495 -19.26 -3.92 19.88
CA LEU A 495 -18.17 -3.08 19.39
C LEU A 495 -18.53 -1.61 19.60
N HIS A 496 -17.93 -0.96 20.59
CA HIS A 496 -18.05 0.48 20.79
C HIS A 496 -16.82 1.17 20.19
N THR A 497 -17.06 1.98 19.16
CA THR A 497 -16.04 2.53 18.27
C THR A 497 -15.89 4.02 18.46
N VAL A 498 -14.66 4.50 18.56
CA VAL A 498 -14.36 5.89 18.91
C VAL A 498 -13.26 6.44 18.02
N MET A 499 -13.51 7.62 17.44
CA MET A 499 -12.50 8.43 16.78
C MET A 499 -12.17 9.62 17.68
N LEU A 500 -11.02 9.54 18.35
CA LEU A 500 -10.47 10.63 19.16
C LEU A 500 -9.77 11.64 18.25
N TYR A 501 -10.05 12.93 18.42
CA TYR A 501 -9.33 14.03 17.78
C TYR A 501 -8.70 14.90 18.86
N THR A 502 -7.41 15.19 18.73
CA THR A 502 -6.61 16.10 19.56
C THR A 502 -5.79 17.01 18.65
N SER A 503 -5.09 18.00 19.21
CA SER A 503 -4.14 18.84 18.47
C SER A 503 -3.01 18.05 17.77
N ALA A 504 -2.65 16.88 18.32
CA ALA A 504 -1.65 15.98 17.76
C ALA A 504 -2.14 15.14 16.56
N GLY A 505 -3.46 15.02 16.35
CA GLY A 505 -4.05 14.29 15.23
C GLY A 505 -5.30 13.50 15.60
N SER A 506 -5.57 12.42 14.86
CA SER A 506 -6.75 11.56 15.07
C SER A 506 -6.36 10.11 15.37
N THR A 507 -6.84 9.58 16.49
CA THR A 507 -6.56 8.22 16.96
C THR A 507 -7.84 7.37 16.91
N PRO A 508 -7.89 6.31 16.08
CA PRO A 508 -9.00 5.38 16.09
C PRO A 508 -8.87 4.38 17.26
N ILE A 509 -9.95 4.21 18.00
CA ILE A 509 -10.07 3.38 19.20
C ILE A 509 -11.30 2.48 19.06
N CYS A 510 -11.26 1.28 19.61
CA CYS A 510 -12.45 0.43 19.78
C CYS A 510 -12.36 -0.39 21.06
N THR A 511 -13.47 -0.48 21.78
CA THR A 511 -13.63 -1.36 22.95
C THR A 511 -14.53 -2.54 22.59
N ILE A 512 -14.13 -3.74 23.02
CA ILE A 512 -14.77 -5.01 22.68
C ILE A 512 -15.28 -5.68 23.98
N SER A 513 -16.50 -6.21 23.97
CA SER A 513 -17.08 -6.96 25.09
C SER A 513 -18.00 -8.09 24.60
N ASP A 514 -18.16 -9.16 25.39
CA ASP A 514 -19.20 -10.18 25.21
C ASP A 514 -20.58 -9.69 25.69
N SER A 515 -20.66 -8.61 26.48
CA SER A 515 -21.93 -8.07 26.95
C SER A 515 -22.70 -7.35 25.84
N MET A 516 -23.98 -7.70 25.68
CA MET A 516 -24.91 -7.06 24.72
C MET A 516 -25.54 -5.76 25.24
N ARG A 517 -25.20 -5.35 26.48
CA ARG A 517 -25.70 -4.13 27.13
C ARG A 517 -25.20 -2.88 26.39
N LYS A 518 -26.10 -1.90 26.22
CA LYS A 518 -25.82 -0.57 25.63
C LYS A 518 -26.46 0.58 26.43
N ASP A 519 -26.85 0.27 27.66
CA ASP A 519 -27.38 1.22 28.64
C ASP A 519 -26.25 2.04 29.28
N PRO A 520 -26.56 3.04 30.13
CA PRO A 520 -25.55 3.93 30.71
C PRO A 520 -24.42 3.22 31.47
N ALA A 521 -24.67 2.12 32.18
CA ALA A 521 -23.58 1.39 32.86
C ALA A 521 -22.55 0.86 31.86
N ALA A 522 -23.02 0.24 30.77
CA ALA A 522 -22.18 -0.27 29.70
C ALA A 522 -21.44 0.86 28.97
N ILE A 523 -22.11 1.99 28.69
CA ILE A 523 -21.49 3.18 28.09
C ILE A 523 -20.30 3.65 28.93
N TRP A 524 -20.48 3.83 30.24
CA TRP A 524 -19.41 4.31 31.11
C TRP A 524 -18.29 3.29 31.32
N CYS A 525 -18.61 1.99 31.31
CA CYS A 525 -17.60 0.94 31.33
C CYS A 525 -16.74 0.95 30.04
N HIS A 526 -17.37 1.09 28.86
CA HIS A 526 -16.67 1.28 27.59
C HIS A 526 -15.86 2.59 27.51
N LEU A 527 -16.32 3.68 28.15
CA LEU A 527 -15.59 4.96 28.17
C LEU A 527 -14.40 4.98 29.14
N ASN A 528 -14.48 4.26 30.25
CA ASN A 528 -13.45 4.29 31.30
C ASN A 528 -12.00 4.09 30.78
N PRO A 529 -11.65 3.01 30.05
CA PRO A 529 -10.29 2.83 29.55
C PRO A 529 -9.91 3.85 28.47
N ILE A 530 -10.88 4.43 27.75
CA ILE A 530 -10.64 5.49 26.76
C ILE A 530 -10.24 6.79 27.48
N LEU A 531 -10.94 7.14 28.57
CA LEU A 531 -10.68 8.34 29.36
C LEU A 531 -9.36 8.22 30.15
N MET A 532 -9.04 7.03 30.67
CA MET A 532 -7.72 6.72 31.25
C MET A 532 -6.61 6.87 30.21
N PHE A 533 -6.77 6.28 29.02
CA PHE A 533 -5.81 6.43 27.91
C PHE A 533 -5.59 7.88 27.48
N ILE A 534 -6.65 8.69 27.44
CA ILE A 534 -6.55 10.13 27.15
C ILE A 534 -5.68 10.82 28.19
N LYS A 535 -5.90 10.57 29.49
CA LYS A 535 -5.07 11.15 30.56
C LYS A 535 -3.60 10.75 30.49
N GLU A 536 -3.33 9.46 30.28
CA GLU A 536 -1.96 8.93 30.25
C GLU A 536 -1.18 9.42 29.04
N THR A 537 -1.85 9.57 27.89
CA THR A 537 -1.21 9.91 26.60
C THR A 537 -1.17 11.41 26.34
N PHE A 538 -2.14 12.17 26.86
CA PHE A 538 -2.33 13.61 26.64
C PHE A 538 -2.68 14.32 27.97
N PRO A 539 -1.75 14.37 28.94
CA PRO A 539 -2.00 14.94 30.28
C PRO A 539 -2.34 16.44 30.26
N GLU A 540 -2.07 17.13 29.15
CA GLU A 540 -2.50 18.51 28.90
C GLU A 540 -4.02 18.67 28.72
N ILE A 541 -4.74 17.61 28.36
CA ILE A 541 -6.17 17.67 28.01
C ILE A 541 -7.03 17.80 29.27
N LYS A 542 -7.80 18.89 29.28
CA LYS A 542 -8.63 19.36 30.40
C LYS A 542 -10.11 19.45 30.06
N SER A 543 -10.43 19.65 28.78
CA SER A 543 -11.81 19.84 28.29
C SER A 543 -12.21 18.77 27.27
N LEU A 544 -13.36 18.12 27.45
CA LEU A 544 -13.82 17.02 26.59
C LEU A 544 -15.12 17.33 25.83
N HIS A 545 -15.08 17.22 24.50
CA HIS A 545 -16.26 17.31 23.66
C HIS A 545 -16.68 15.92 23.18
N PHE A 546 -17.82 15.43 23.65
CA PHE A 546 -18.41 14.17 23.20
C PHE A 546 -19.32 14.42 21.99
N LEU A 547 -19.30 13.51 21.01
CA LEU A 547 -20.22 13.49 19.87
C LEU A 547 -20.68 12.05 19.63
N SER A 548 -21.98 11.79 19.80
CA SER A 548 -22.58 10.46 19.66
C SER A 548 -23.95 10.53 18.98
N ASP A 549 -24.50 9.40 18.51
CA ASP A 549 -25.88 9.36 18.03
C ASP A 549 -26.90 9.62 19.17
N GLY A 550 -28.12 10.00 18.80
CA GLY A 550 -29.20 10.42 19.69
C GLY A 550 -30.23 9.39 20.24
N PRO A 551 -30.11 8.05 20.13
CA PRO A 551 -31.09 7.13 20.72
C PRO A 551 -31.24 7.31 22.24
N SER A 552 -32.49 7.41 22.70
CA SER A 552 -32.84 7.53 24.13
C SER A 552 -32.61 6.24 24.93
N THR A 553 -32.50 5.10 24.24
CA THR A 553 -32.10 3.80 24.80
C THR A 553 -30.60 3.67 25.04
N GLN A 554 -29.79 4.65 24.59
CA GLN A 554 -28.33 4.65 24.69
C GLN A 554 -27.85 6.01 25.22
N TYR A 555 -27.15 6.81 24.39
CA TYR A 555 -26.46 8.02 24.83
C TYR A 555 -27.38 9.17 25.27
N LYS A 556 -28.54 9.36 24.63
CA LYS A 556 -29.45 10.49 24.92
C LYS A 556 -30.43 10.14 26.05
N ASN A 557 -29.89 9.68 27.17
CA ASN A 557 -30.64 9.12 28.29
C ASN A 557 -30.41 9.93 29.57
N ARG A 558 -31.47 10.15 30.37
CA ARG A 558 -31.42 10.86 31.67
C ARG A 558 -30.29 10.33 32.58
N THR A 559 -30.17 9.01 32.68
CA THR A 559 -29.17 8.37 33.55
C THR A 559 -27.76 8.51 33.00
N ASN A 560 -27.59 8.52 31.66
CA ASN A 560 -26.28 8.84 31.08
C ASN A 560 -25.86 10.29 31.40
N PHE A 561 -26.79 11.24 31.35
CA PHE A 561 -26.49 12.64 31.73
C PHE A 561 -26.18 12.79 33.23
N ALA A 562 -26.88 12.07 34.11
CA ALA A 562 -26.57 12.04 35.54
C ALA A 562 -25.15 11.48 35.80
N MET A 563 -24.76 10.40 35.11
CA MET A 563 -23.40 9.86 35.19
C MET A 563 -22.37 10.84 34.61
N PHE A 564 -22.65 11.45 33.46
CA PHE A 564 -21.79 12.46 32.82
C PHE A 564 -21.48 13.65 33.73
N SER A 565 -22.49 14.17 34.43
CA SER A 565 -22.33 15.31 35.35
C SER A 565 -21.44 15.04 36.57
N LYS A 566 -21.07 13.77 36.83
CA LYS A 566 -20.23 13.35 37.94
C LYS A 566 -18.91 12.71 37.48
N LYS A 567 -18.99 11.67 36.65
CA LYS A 567 -17.84 10.83 36.22
C LYS A 567 -16.72 11.61 35.54
N ILE A 568 -17.04 12.68 34.80
CA ILE A 568 -16.03 13.54 34.15
C ILE A 568 -15.14 14.24 35.18
N TYR A 569 -15.74 14.79 36.23
CA TYR A 569 -15.04 15.52 37.29
C TYR A 569 -14.39 14.57 38.30
N ASP A 570 -15.00 13.41 38.61
CA ASP A 570 -14.34 12.31 39.33
C ASP A 570 -13.05 11.88 38.59
N MET A 571 -13.09 11.87 37.25
CA MET A 571 -11.95 11.69 36.38
C MET A 571 -11.14 12.98 36.15
N GLY A 572 -11.24 14.01 37.00
CA GLY A 572 -10.36 15.18 37.02
C GLY A 572 -10.25 16.00 35.72
N PHE A 573 -11.24 15.90 34.82
CA PHE A 573 -11.39 16.85 33.72
C PHE A 573 -12.13 18.08 34.22
N MET A 574 -11.82 19.28 33.70
CA MET A 574 -12.39 20.55 34.18
C MET A 574 -13.67 20.96 33.46
N GLU A 575 -13.83 20.55 32.19
CA GLU A 575 -15.01 20.87 31.39
C GLU A 575 -15.41 19.69 30.51
N ALA A 576 -16.70 19.51 30.27
CA ALA A 576 -17.15 18.66 29.16
C ALA A 576 -18.48 19.10 28.55
N SER A 577 -18.68 18.76 27.28
CA SER A 577 -19.95 18.96 26.55
C SER A 577 -20.37 17.67 25.86
N TRP A 578 -21.65 17.29 25.90
CA TRP A 578 -22.19 16.18 25.11
C TRP A 578 -23.04 16.69 23.95
N ASN A 579 -22.61 16.40 22.72
CA ASN A 579 -23.21 16.90 21.50
C ASN A 579 -23.90 15.75 20.74
N PHE A 580 -25.04 16.06 20.13
CA PHE A 580 -25.81 15.12 19.32
C PHE A 580 -25.99 15.71 17.92
N PRO A 581 -25.72 14.94 16.85
CA PRO A 581 -26.07 15.33 15.49
C PRO A 581 -27.59 15.30 15.30
N GLU A 582 -28.07 16.02 14.30
CA GLU A 582 -29.46 16.04 13.89
C GLU A 582 -29.94 14.61 13.51
N THR A 583 -31.17 14.27 13.88
CA THR A 583 -31.70 12.90 13.84
C THR A 583 -31.53 12.21 12.49
N SER A 584 -30.97 11.00 12.50
CA SER A 584 -30.63 10.19 11.31
C SER A 584 -29.47 10.71 10.44
N HIS A 585 -28.71 11.73 10.89
CA HIS A 585 -27.51 12.22 10.20
C HIS A 585 -26.20 12.03 10.99
N GLY A 586 -26.22 11.22 12.05
CA GLY A 586 -25.05 10.96 12.92
C GLY A 586 -23.95 10.05 12.38
N LYS A 587 -24.11 9.47 11.19
CA LYS A 587 -23.08 8.59 10.57
C LYS A 587 -21.75 9.34 10.37
N GLY A 588 -20.63 8.67 10.63
CA GLY A 588 -19.32 9.32 10.62
C GLY A 588 -18.11 8.39 10.70
N ALA A 589 -17.05 8.86 11.35
CA ALA A 589 -15.80 8.12 11.49
C ALA A 589 -15.92 6.79 12.30
N PRO A 590 -16.73 6.69 13.38
CA PRO A 590 -16.92 5.44 14.12
C PRO A 590 -17.40 4.26 13.26
N ASP A 591 -18.35 4.47 12.33
CA ASP A 591 -18.80 3.45 11.36
C ASP A 591 -17.62 2.80 10.61
N GLY A 592 -16.67 3.65 10.18
CA GLY A 592 -15.48 3.22 9.44
C GLY A 592 -14.55 2.33 10.28
N ILE A 593 -14.41 2.63 11.57
CA ILE A 593 -13.60 1.85 12.52
C ILE A 593 -14.25 0.46 12.72
N GLY A 594 -15.56 0.41 12.99
CA GLY A 594 -16.31 -0.84 13.12
C GLY A 594 -16.21 -1.70 11.86
N ALA A 595 -16.35 -1.08 10.68
CA ALA A 595 -16.19 -1.78 9.40
C ALA A 595 -14.74 -2.30 9.18
N VAL A 596 -13.69 -1.62 9.64
CA VAL A 596 -12.30 -2.13 9.57
C VAL A 596 -12.09 -3.33 10.50
N ILE A 597 -12.56 -3.24 11.75
CA ILE A 597 -12.44 -4.31 12.74
C ILE A 597 -13.14 -5.58 12.27
N LYS A 598 -14.41 -5.46 11.89
CA LYS A 598 -15.22 -6.57 11.37
C LYS A 598 -14.57 -7.26 10.18
N ARG A 599 -14.04 -6.51 9.20
CA ARG A 599 -13.36 -7.08 8.03
C ARG A 599 -12.02 -7.75 8.37
N THR A 600 -11.32 -7.26 9.38
CA THR A 600 -10.06 -7.88 9.80
C THR A 600 -10.34 -9.22 10.47
N ALA A 601 -11.40 -9.30 11.29
CA ALA A 601 -11.88 -10.54 11.87
C ALA A 601 -12.36 -11.54 10.78
N ASP A 602 -13.25 -11.11 9.86
CA ASP A 602 -13.68 -11.93 8.71
C ASP A 602 -12.49 -12.48 7.89
N ARG A 603 -11.43 -11.67 7.73
CA ARG A 603 -10.22 -12.08 7.02
C ARG A 603 -9.45 -13.17 7.78
N LEU A 604 -9.32 -13.06 9.09
CA LEU A 604 -8.66 -14.08 9.92
C LEU A 604 -9.41 -15.41 9.88
N ILE A 605 -10.74 -15.37 9.92
CA ILE A 605 -11.60 -16.55 9.73
C ILE A 605 -11.34 -17.19 8.35
N SER A 606 -11.20 -16.39 7.29
CA SER A 606 -10.81 -16.90 5.96
C SER A 606 -9.36 -17.42 5.88
N GLU A 607 -8.48 -16.97 6.77
CA GLU A 607 -7.06 -17.37 6.89
C GLU A 607 -6.85 -18.53 7.87
N LYS A 608 -7.93 -19.25 8.25
CA LYS A 608 -7.95 -20.43 9.15
C LYS A 608 -7.82 -20.12 10.64
N THR A 609 -8.29 -18.98 11.10
CA THR A 609 -8.34 -18.63 12.54
C THR A 609 -9.79 -18.60 13.04
N ASP A 610 -10.12 -19.48 13.97
CA ASP A 610 -11.44 -19.48 14.61
C ASP A 610 -11.57 -18.31 15.60
N ILE A 611 -12.75 -17.68 15.63
CA ILE A 611 -13.05 -16.58 16.56
C ILE A 611 -14.37 -16.88 17.30
N PRO A 612 -14.32 -17.68 18.37
CA PRO A 612 -15.53 -18.18 19.07
C PRO A 612 -16.04 -17.26 20.20
N ASN A 613 -15.27 -16.27 20.63
CA ASN A 613 -15.62 -15.35 21.73
C ASN A 613 -14.94 -13.97 21.57
N SER A 614 -15.36 -12.97 22.36
CA SER A 614 -14.85 -11.61 22.22
C SER A 614 -13.39 -11.46 22.66
N ARG A 615 -12.89 -12.36 23.52
CA ARG A 615 -11.52 -12.37 24.00
C ARG A 615 -10.53 -12.73 22.90
N ILE A 616 -10.79 -13.82 22.18
CA ILE A 616 -10.00 -14.25 21.02
C ILE A 616 -10.12 -13.22 19.88
N LEU A 617 -11.30 -12.59 19.71
CA LEU A 617 -11.47 -11.46 18.78
C LEU A 617 -10.52 -10.29 19.14
N PHE A 618 -10.46 -9.90 20.40
CA PHE A 618 -9.59 -8.83 20.88
C PHE A 618 -8.11 -9.17 20.69
N GLU A 619 -7.66 -10.34 21.16
CA GLU A 619 -6.24 -10.74 21.13
C GLU A 619 -5.70 -10.83 19.69
N ASN A 620 -6.47 -11.44 18.78
CA ASN A 620 -6.12 -11.52 17.36
C ASN A 620 -6.10 -10.15 16.67
N LEU A 621 -7.03 -9.24 16.99
CA LEU A 621 -7.08 -7.93 16.34
C LEU A 621 -6.03 -6.95 16.89
N ASN A 622 -5.66 -7.06 18.16
CA ASN A 622 -4.72 -6.16 18.83
C ASN A 622 -3.28 -6.30 18.29
N THR A 623 -2.92 -7.46 17.75
CA THR A 623 -1.62 -7.71 17.12
C THR A 623 -1.54 -7.25 15.66
N ILE A 624 -2.68 -7.06 14.99
CA ILE A 624 -2.78 -6.86 13.53
C ILE A 624 -3.28 -5.47 13.14
N THR A 625 -4.19 -4.89 13.92
CA THR A 625 -4.82 -3.61 13.56
C THR A 625 -4.05 -2.42 14.14
N PRO A 626 -3.94 -1.29 13.42
CA PRO A 626 -3.40 -0.04 13.95
C PRO A 626 -4.43 0.74 14.79
N ILE A 627 -5.55 0.10 15.17
CA ILE A 627 -6.62 0.69 15.97
C ILE A 627 -6.32 0.34 17.42
N LYS A 628 -6.34 1.32 18.33
CA LYS A 628 -6.13 1.04 19.76
C LYS A 628 -7.33 0.25 20.28
N LEU A 629 -7.09 -0.97 20.76
CA LEU A 629 -8.15 -1.82 21.30
C LEU A 629 -8.11 -1.85 22.83
N PHE A 630 -9.30 -1.99 23.43
CA PHE A 630 -9.49 -2.34 24.83
C PHE A 630 -10.51 -3.48 24.96
N PHE A 631 -10.31 -4.33 25.96
CA PHE A 631 -11.24 -5.39 26.32
C PHE A 631 -12.04 -4.96 27.55
N ILE A 632 -13.36 -5.20 27.56
CA ILE A 632 -14.26 -4.92 28.68
C ILE A 632 -14.87 -6.25 29.12
N ASN A 633 -14.62 -6.67 30.37
CA ASN A 633 -15.28 -7.85 30.89
C ASN A 633 -16.77 -7.56 31.13
N SER A 634 -17.62 -8.56 30.92
CA SER A 634 -19.06 -8.45 31.21
C SER A 634 -19.31 -8.16 32.70
N ASP A 635 -18.46 -8.72 33.57
CA ASP A 635 -18.51 -8.52 35.02
C ASP A 635 -18.15 -7.08 35.44
N ASP A 636 -17.43 -6.31 34.61
CA ASP A 636 -17.11 -4.91 34.88
C ASP A 636 -18.33 -3.98 34.65
N ILE A 637 -19.42 -4.50 34.06
CA ILE A 637 -20.65 -3.75 33.76
C ILE A 637 -21.64 -3.93 34.93
N ILE A 638 -21.24 -3.45 36.11
CA ILE A 638 -22.00 -3.56 37.36
C ILE A 638 -22.97 -2.39 37.52
N ASP A 639 -24.23 -2.69 37.89
CA ASP A 639 -25.26 -1.68 38.19
C ASP A 639 -25.10 -0.98 39.56
N GLU A 640 -24.16 -1.42 40.42
CA GLU A 640 -24.10 -1.04 41.84
C GLU A 640 -23.80 0.44 42.11
N GLN A 641 -23.14 1.15 41.18
CA GLN A 641 -22.99 2.60 41.27
C GLN A 641 -24.17 3.38 40.67
N LEU A 642 -25.02 2.72 39.87
CA LEU A 642 -26.12 3.34 39.13
C LEU A 642 -27.38 3.46 40.01
N TYR A 643 -27.70 2.45 40.83
CA TYR A 643 -28.85 2.51 41.74
C TYR A 643 -28.61 3.44 42.94
N ASN A 644 -27.48 3.28 43.64
CA ASN A 644 -27.20 3.98 44.91
C ASN A 644 -27.06 5.50 44.75
N ASN A 645 -26.44 5.99 43.66
CA ASN A 645 -26.33 7.44 43.42
C ASN A 645 -27.67 8.08 42.99
N ILE A 646 -28.57 7.35 42.32
CA ILE A 646 -29.85 7.91 41.83
C ILE A 646 -30.90 7.93 42.95
N VAL A 647 -30.95 6.91 43.81
CA VAL A 647 -31.86 6.86 44.96
C VAL A 647 -31.51 7.93 46.00
N ALA A 648 -30.22 8.24 46.20
CA ALA A 648 -29.79 9.32 47.09
C ALA A 648 -30.28 10.71 46.63
N VAL A 649 -30.19 11.02 45.34
CA VAL A 649 -30.59 12.33 44.79
C VAL A 649 -32.11 12.55 44.86
N ASN A 650 -32.92 11.50 44.63
CA ASN A 650 -34.38 11.62 44.71
C ASN A 650 -34.93 11.70 46.15
N LYS A 651 -34.09 11.50 47.20
CA LYS A 651 -34.46 11.70 48.61
C LYS A 651 -33.99 13.04 49.20
N GLY A 652 -33.27 13.85 48.43
CA GLY A 652 -32.78 15.18 48.84
C GLY A 652 -33.61 16.35 48.29
N TYR A 653 -34.69 16.07 47.56
CA TYR A 653 -35.58 17.07 46.95
C TYR A 653 -37.06 16.67 47.13
N THR A 654 -37.50 16.66 48.38
CA THR A 654 -38.90 16.70 48.84
C THR A 654 -38.97 17.62 50.04
#